data_AF-A0A164QZ33-F1
#
_entry.id   AF-A0A164QZ33-F1
#
_cell.length_a   1.000
_cell.length_b   1.000
_cell.length_c   1.000
_cell.angle_alpha   90.00
_cell.angle_beta   90.00
_cell.angle_gamma   90.00
#
_symmetry.space_group_name_H-M   'P 1'
#
loop_
_entity.id
_entity.type
_entity.pdbx_description
1 polymer ?
#
loop_
_entity_poly.entity_id
_entity_poly.type
_entity_poly.pdbx_seq_one_letter_code
_entity_poly.pdbx_strand_id
1 'polypeptide(L)'
;MLFFNIIKERLVVRMIIDKSNCGEGKGMRYDAEWLMECLLMKIKSTRAYKHLRTNCLLPLPCPDTIRRLLSSMPCNFGFNEEALLSIKRQLEGLDLNLRRGSLVWDEMSLTKHVKYDAQKMHFEGFIDYGPEGIEDRNVDFTEQMADHALVFIFRPYRSSWIQPIAVFAIKGAAPGHVISRLATKAIVALEAVSARVTSVTCDGAQTNKTAWADFGIRGSPDEDGNISCSIEHPTSTELGEKIWFLQDVPHLFKCVRNFIFTRQRMVRPRRKKTVKAKGAESAIDLAQEFPSAAESHFYNDKIQFKGKEVRHSDFVRLFNYDKPEQGGMGIAFRLTDEHIHPNSFSKMNVRLMAQIFSHSVAKAFEFYRLKNPATMEAFKHTEATQQMCQVLNDAFDVLNGRQYRDRITLGNWEKNKKHLVDLLDAINETEEHSRASKFNGLPFISNTSLKAMRITLTSAIELIEYLLMKCNYDFVLSGKFNQDCLERFFGIVRSCGGGLDAPTASTFMRIYRMLSMYVPVRNALRIDGNIDDQERMHILTSYKDCMLKSFKENVDRSAKMRNNLKDHILTGLIFATRSEMVSLGDDLDLVQSNATYYNCGYLIFSRKEEINCDKCLASLTSEKSELPSEFYAAHITTLKSKGFLRFASLGFYYIIAKVESILQKHLKSEEAYIRDSFELVIKKIVGDGLSLLPICCKEHRAEVISFLIYEYVAFRYHIESKRFKNEAQQKLKEKQQKHRKMSKLVV
;
A
#
# COMPACT_ATOMS: atom_id res chain seq x y z
N MET A 1 -13.26 -29.84 10.26
CA MET A 1 -12.31 -30.01 9.14
C MET A 1 -12.72 -31.14 8.19
N LEU A 2 -13.06 -32.34 8.66
CA LEU A 2 -13.44 -33.48 7.82
C LEU A 2 -14.57 -33.19 6.80
N PHE A 3 -15.63 -32.49 7.24
CA PHE A 3 -16.76 -32.16 6.37
C PHE A 3 -16.40 -31.21 5.20
N PHE A 4 -15.45 -30.28 5.42
CA PHE A 4 -14.99 -29.34 4.39
C PHE A 4 -14.09 -29.98 3.34
N ASN A 5 -13.30 -30.99 3.71
CA ASN A 5 -12.41 -31.69 2.77
C ASN A 5 -13.21 -32.50 1.74
N ILE A 6 -14.26 -33.19 2.18
CA ILE A 6 -15.14 -34.00 1.31
C ILE A 6 -15.81 -33.14 0.23
N ILE A 7 -16.21 -31.91 0.57
CA ILE A 7 -16.85 -30.98 -0.38
C ILE A 7 -15.87 -30.55 -1.49
N LYS A 8 -14.61 -30.28 -1.15
CA LYS A 8 -13.59 -29.86 -2.13
C LYS A 8 -13.15 -30.99 -3.05
N GLU A 9 -13.00 -32.20 -2.52
CA GLU A 9 -12.66 -33.38 -3.33
C GLU A 9 -13.77 -33.67 -4.36
N ARG A 10 -15.03 -33.59 -3.94
CA ARG A 10 -16.19 -33.71 -4.85
C ARG A 10 -16.19 -32.63 -5.93
N LEU A 11 -15.81 -31.39 -5.59
CA LEU A 11 -15.69 -30.30 -6.57
C LEU A 11 -14.59 -30.62 -7.60
N VAL A 12 -13.41 -31.09 -7.18
CA VAL A 12 -12.30 -31.46 -8.08
C VAL A 12 -12.74 -32.56 -9.05
N VAL A 13 -13.33 -33.64 -8.52
CA VAL A 13 -13.76 -34.80 -9.33
C VAL A 13 -14.82 -34.38 -10.35
N ARG A 14 -15.81 -33.59 -9.94
CA ARG A 14 -16.84 -33.05 -10.84
C ARG A 14 -16.23 -32.22 -11.97
N MET A 15 -15.27 -31.34 -11.68
CA MET A 15 -14.60 -30.54 -12.72
C MET A 15 -13.77 -31.41 -13.68
N ILE A 16 -13.21 -32.53 -13.22
CA ILE A 16 -12.50 -33.48 -14.09
C ILE A 16 -13.48 -34.14 -15.06
N ILE A 17 -14.64 -34.60 -14.55
CA ILE A 17 -15.70 -35.21 -15.37
C ILE A 17 -16.27 -34.22 -16.39
N ASP A 18 -16.55 -32.98 -15.96
CA ASP A 18 -17.05 -31.93 -16.85
C ASP A 18 -16.05 -31.63 -17.99
N LYS A 19 -14.75 -31.65 -17.68
CA LYS A 19 -13.71 -31.47 -18.69
C LYS A 19 -13.61 -32.66 -19.64
N SER A 20 -13.76 -33.90 -19.15
CA SER A 20 -13.75 -35.08 -20.03
C SER A 20 -14.93 -35.10 -21.00
N ASN A 21 -16.06 -34.49 -20.61
CA ASN A 21 -17.25 -34.39 -21.46
C ASN A 21 -17.16 -33.28 -22.53
N CYS A 22 -16.14 -32.41 -22.48
CA CYS A 22 -15.91 -31.39 -23.50
C CYS A 22 -15.13 -32.00 -24.69
N GLY A 23 -15.83 -32.36 -25.77
CA GLY A 23 -15.25 -33.05 -26.93
C GLY A 23 -14.15 -32.27 -27.68
N GLU A 24 -14.19 -30.94 -27.65
CA GLU A 24 -13.09 -30.08 -28.05
C GLU A 24 -12.62 -29.31 -26.81
N GLY A 25 -11.32 -29.24 -26.54
CA GLY A 25 -10.75 -28.62 -25.33
C GLY A 25 -11.00 -27.10 -25.15
N LYS A 26 -12.00 -26.54 -25.83
CA LYS A 26 -12.47 -25.15 -25.77
C LYS A 26 -13.94 -25.15 -25.33
N GLY A 27 -14.30 -24.30 -24.36
CA GLY A 27 -15.71 -24.05 -24.01
C GLY A 27 -16.18 -24.56 -22.65
N MET A 28 -15.32 -25.22 -21.86
CA MET A 28 -15.68 -25.62 -20.49
C MET A 28 -16.12 -24.42 -19.64
N ARG A 29 -17.33 -24.50 -19.07
CA ARG A 29 -17.80 -23.57 -18.04
C ARG A 29 -17.33 -24.08 -16.69
N TYR A 30 -16.63 -23.22 -15.95
CA TYR A 30 -16.09 -23.58 -14.64
C TYR A 30 -17.06 -23.13 -13.54
N ASP A 31 -17.19 -23.97 -12.51
CA ASP A 31 -17.85 -23.58 -11.26
C ASP A 31 -17.11 -22.39 -10.61
N ALA A 32 -17.86 -21.45 -10.04
CA ALA A 32 -17.29 -20.25 -9.42
C ALA A 32 -16.34 -20.58 -8.25
N GLU A 33 -16.63 -21.64 -7.50
CA GLU A 33 -15.79 -22.11 -6.41
C GLU A 33 -14.49 -22.72 -6.92
N TRP A 34 -14.55 -23.42 -8.06
CA TRP A 34 -13.36 -23.95 -8.72
C TRP A 34 -12.48 -22.85 -9.33
N LEU A 35 -13.09 -21.82 -9.94
CA LEU A 35 -12.37 -20.64 -10.41
C LEU A 35 -11.62 -19.94 -9.29
N MET A 36 -12.22 -19.88 -8.10
CA MET A 36 -11.58 -19.34 -6.90
C MET A 36 -10.35 -20.15 -6.49
N GLU A 37 -10.47 -21.47 -6.39
CA GLU A 37 -9.33 -22.35 -6.05
C GLU A 37 -8.22 -22.28 -7.10
N CYS A 38 -8.57 -22.21 -8.38
CA CYS A 38 -7.62 -22.02 -9.48
C CYS A 38 -6.87 -20.68 -9.37
N LEU A 39 -7.58 -19.60 -9.02
CA LEU A 39 -6.99 -18.30 -8.76
C LEU A 39 -6.00 -18.38 -7.59
N LEU A 40 -6.40 -18.98 -6.48
CA LEU A 40 -5.58 -19.14 -5.28
C LEU A 40 -4.30 -19.93 -5.58
N MET A 41 -4.41 -21.04 -6.31
CA MET A 41 -3.27 -21.83 -6.74
C MET A 41 -2.31 -21.04 -7.65
N LYS A 42 -2.83 -20.18 -8.53
CA LYS A 42 -2.00 -19.30 -9.37
C LYS A 42 -1.26 -18.23 -8.55
N ILE A 43 -1.86 -17.73 -7.46
CA ILE A 43 -1.20 -16.83 -6.50
C ILE A 43 -0.06 -17.57 -5.80
N LYS A 44 -0.31 -18.80 -5.30
CA LYS A 44 0.71 -19.64 -4.64
C LYS A 44 1.95 -19.78 -5.50
N SER A 45 1.73 -20.18 -6.75
CA SER A 45 2.81 -20.37 -7.70
C SER A 45 2.26 -20.35 -9.12
N THR A 46 2.54 -19.25 -9.82
CA THR A 46 2.23 -19.15 -11.26
C THR A 46 2.97 -20.22 -12.07
N ARG A 47 4.15 -20.66 -11.60
CA ARG A 47 4.91 -21.75 -12.25
C ARG A 47 4.21 -23.09 -12.08
N ALA A 48 3.79 -23.45 -10.86
CA ALA A 48 3.07 -24.68 -10.60
C ALA A 48 1.72 -24.70 -11.33
N TYR A 49 0.98 -23.58 -11.31
CA TYR A 49 -0.27 -23.45 -12.05
C TYR A 49 -0.11 -23.68 -13.55
N LYS A 50 0.94 -23.09 -14.16
CA LYS A 50 1.26 -23.33 -15.58
C LYS A 50 1.63 -24.79 -15.83
N HIS A 51 2.46 -25.40 -14.98
CA HIS A 51 2.86 -26.80 -15.11
C HIS A 51 1.65 -27.74 -15.08
N LEU A 52 0.79 -27.63 -14.05
CA LEU A 52 -0.41 -28.44 -13.89
C LEU A 52 -1.37 -28.28 -15.07
N ARG A 53 -1.49 -27.07 -15.62
CA ARG A 53 -2.33 -26.80 -16.79
C ARG A 53 -1.74 -27.36 -18.09
N THR A 54 -0.48 -27.07 -18.37
CA THR A 54 0.20 -27.46 -19.62
C THR A 54 0.29 -28.98 -19.74
N ASN A 55 0.49 -29.68 -18.62
CA ASN A 55 0.51 -31.14 -18.58
C ASN A 55 -0.89 -31.76 -18.39
N CYS A 56 -1.95 -30.96 -18.47
CA CYS A 56 -3.35 -31.41 -18.36
C CYS A 56 -3.70 -32.19 -17.08
N LEU A 57 -2.91 -32.06 -16.01
CA LEU A 57 -3.08 -32.80 -14.76
C LEU A 57 -4.36 -32.41 -14.00
N LEU A 58 -4.84 -31.18 -14.21
CA LEU A 58 -6.09 -30.68 -13.64
C LEU A 58 -6.90 -29.86 -14.67
N PRO A 59 -8.22 -29.75 -14.49
CA PRO A 59 -9.10 -28.95 -15.33
C PRO A 59 -8.94 -27.45 -15.01
N LEU A 60 -7.79 -26.87 -15.37
CA LEU A 60 -7.46 -25.49 -15.02
C LEU A 60 -7.81 -24.50 -16.15
N PRO A 61 -8.50 -23.38 -15.84
CA PRO A 61 -8.80 -22.33 -16.82
C PRO A 61 -7.52 -21.71 -17.40
N CYS A 62 -7.64 -21.08 -18.56
CA CYS A 62 -6.52 -20.32 -19.09
C CYS A 62 -6.20 -19.11 -18.18
N PRO A 63 -4.91 -18.69 -18.08
CA PRO A 63 -4.53 -17.54 -17.28
C PRO A 63 -5.26 -16.24 -17.65
N ASP A 64 -5.70 -16.12 -18.91
CA ASP A 64 -6.51 -15.01 -19.42
C ASP A 64 -7.93 -15.03 -18.83
N THR A 65 -8.57 -16.19 -18.71
CA THR A 65 -9.88 -16.33 -18.05
C THR A 65 -9.81 -15.89 -16.59
N ILE A 66 -8.78 -16.32 -15.85
CA ILE A 66 -8.56 -15.85 -14.47
C ILE A 66 -8.32 -14.33 -14.45
N ARG A 67 -7.50 -13.80 -15.37
CA ARG A 67 -7.23 -12.35 -15.44
C ARG A 67 -8.49 -11.56 -15.75
N ARG A 68 -9.36 -12.06 -16.63
CA ARG A 68 -10.64 -11.45 -17.00
C ARG A 68 -11.62 -11.43 -15.84
N LEU A 69 -11.73 -12.53 -15.09
CA LEU A 69 -12.55 -12.58 -13.86
C LEU A 69 -12.07 -11.55 -12.82
N LEU A 70 -10.75 -11.45 -12.62
CA LEU A 70 -10.16 -10.47 -11.70
C LEU A 70 -10.33 -9.01 -12.17
N SER A 71 -10.24 -8.75 -13.48
CA SER A 71 -10.35 -7.40 -14.03
C SER A 71 -11.76 -6.84 -13.91
N SER A 72 -12.78 -7.68 -14.05
CA SER A 72 -14.18 -7.28 -14.07
C SER A 72 -14.80 -6.98 -12.71
N MET A 73 -14.08 -7.17 -11.60
CA MET A 73 -14.53 -6.67 -10.30
C MET A 73 -14.33 -5.15 -10.25
N PRO A 74 -15.27 -4.34 -9.74
CA PRO A 74 -15.04 -2.93 -9.54
C PRO A 74 -14.05 -2.74 -8.38
N CYS A 75 -13.05 -1.86 -8.52
CA CYS A 75 -12.27 -1.33 -7.39
C CYS A 75 -12.29 0.13 -7.65
N ASN A 76 -12.92 0.79 -6.71
CA ASN A 76 -12.65 2.18 -6.48
C ASN A 76 -11.92 2.21 -5.14
N PHE A 77 -11.04 3.18 -4.99
CA PHE A 77 -10.62 3.57 -3.66
C PHE A 77 -11.85 4.11 -2.90
N GLY A 78 -11.81 4.07 -1.59
CA GLY A 78 -12.96 4.38 -0.73
C GLY A 78 -13.30 3.25 0.25
N PHE A 79 -14.48 3.38 0.83
CA PHE A 79 -15.09 2.38 1.69
C PHE A 79 -15.55 1.17 0.87
N ASN A 80 -15.35 -0.02 1.43
CA ASN A 80 -15.75 -1.29 0.85
C ASN A 80 -17.09 -1.73 1.45
N GLU A 81 -18.19 -1.39 0.76
CA GLU A 81 -19.55 -1.74 1.17
C GLU A 81 -19.73 -3.24 1.42
N GLU A 82 -19.11 -4.09 0.61
CA GLU A 82 -19.19 -5.55 0.76
C GLU A 82 -18.46 -6.05 2.02
N ALA A 83 -17.37 -5.38 2.40
CA ALA A 83 -16.69 -5.65 3.66
C ALA A 83 -17.60 -5.26 4.84
N LEU A 84 -18.25 -4.09 4.77
CA LEU A 84 -19.19 -3.62 5.79
C LEU A 84 -20.42 -4.53 5.90
N LEU A 85 -21.00 -4.99 4.80
CA LEU A 85 -22.10 -5.96 4.78
C LEU A 85 -21.69 -7.33 5.35
N SER A 86 -20.44 -7.73 5.19
CA SER A 86 -19.91 -8.96 5.79
C SER A 86 -19.76 -8.84 7.30
N ILE A 87 -19.31 -7.67 7.77
CA ILE A 87 -19.29 -7.34 9.20
C ILE A 87 -20.71 -7.36 9.75
N LYS A 88 -21.67 -6.73 9.06
CA LYS A 88 -23.09 -6.74 9.45
C LYS A 88 -23.60 -8.16 9.68
N ARG A 89 -23.48 -9.03 8.69
CA ARG A 89 -23.92 -10.44 8.80
C ARG A 89 -23.27 -11.21 9.95
N GLN A 90 -22.06 -10.84 10.35
CA GLN A 90 -21.32 -11.51 11.41
C GLN A 90 -21.67 -11.00 12.81
N LEU A 91 -22.05 -9.73 12.93
CA LEU A 91 -22.25 -9.04 14.21
C LEU A 91 -23.71 -8.72 14.53
N GLU A 92 -24.57 -8.65 13.51
CA GLU A 92 -26.00 -8.37 13.67
C GLU A 92 -26.67 -9.41 14.57
N GLY A 93 -27.45 -8.94 15.55
CA GLY A 93 -28.10 -9.78 16.55
C GLY A 93 -27.20 -10.27 17.70
N LEU A 94 -25.89 -9.99 17.68
CA LEU A 94 -25.03 -10.28 18.83
C LEU A 94 -25.12 -9.21 19.92
N ASP A 95 -24.82 -9.59 21.16
CA ASP A 95 -24.69 -8.65 22.28
C ASP A 95 -23.62 -7.59 21.99
N LEU A 96 -23.81 -6.37 22.51
CA LEU A 96 -22.89 -5.24 22.29
C LEU A 96 -21.43 -5.61 22.61
N ASN A 97 -21.20 -6.38 23.66
CA ASN A 97 -19.88 -6.83 24.06
C ASN A 97 -19.17 -7.72 23.05
N LEU A 98 -19.89 -8.46 22.21
CA LEU A 98 -19.30 -9.28 21.13
C LEU A 98 -19.04 -8.45 19.86
N ARG A 99 -19.60 -7.24 19.79
CA ARG A 99 -19.53 -6.34 18.64
C ARG A 99 -18.45 -5.27 18.75
N ARG A 100 -17.81 -5.14 19.93
CA ARG A 100 -16.74 -4.17 20.19
C ARG A 100 -15.42 -4.54 19.51
N GLY A 101 -14.72 -3.52 19.02
CA GLY A 101 -13.42 -3.67 18.39
C GLY A 101 -12.61 -2.38 18.27
N SER A 102 -11.43 -2.54 17.67
CA SER A 102 -10.51 -1.45 17.35
C SER A 102 -10.59 -1.09 15.87
N LEU A 103 -10.55 0.22 15.57
CA LEU A 103 -10.28 0.74 14.23
C LEU A 103 -8.78 1.02 14.12
N VAL A 104 -8.14 0.39 13.14
CA VAL A 104 -6.69 0.47 12.94
C VAL A 104 -6.39 0.99 11.53
N TRP A 105 -5.41 1.89 11.38
CA TRP A 105 -4.91 2.29 10.06
C TRP A 105 -3.40 2.49 10.02
N ASP A 106 -2.85 2.34 8.82
CA ASP A 106 -1.45 2.67 8.47
C ASP A 106 -1.34 2.81 6.95
N GLU A 107 -0.20 3.32 6.49
CA GLU A 107 0.15 3.46 5.08
C GLU A 107 1.14 2.40 4.59
N MET A 108 0.95 1.94 3.35
CA MET A 108 1.94 1.11 2.65
C MET A 108 2.46 1.82 1.41
N SER A 109 3.79 1.91 1.27
CA SER A 109 4.40 2.45 0.05
C SER A 109 4.04 1.64 -1.21
N LEU A 110 3.82 2.36 -2.30
CA LEU A 110 3.48 1.89 -3.62
C LEU A 110 4.54 2.33 -4.64
N THR A 111 4.66 1.55 -5.72
CA THR A 111 5.42 1.98 -6.89
C THR A 111 4.58 2.94 -7.73
N LYS A 112 5.04 4.19 -7.89
CA LYS A 112 4.44 5.19 -8.80
C LYS A 112 4.32 4.61 -10.20
N HIS A 113 3.09 4.50 -10.70
CA HIS A 113 2.83 3.93 -12.01
C HIS A 113 1.42 4.30 -12.48
N VAL A 114 1.36 4.93 -13.64
CA VAL A 114 0.10 5.22 -14.33
C VAL A 114 -0.26 4.02 -15.22
N LYS A 115 -1.48 3.49 -15.09
CA LYS A 115 -1.99 2.40 -15.90
C LYS A 115 -3.30 2.82 -16.53
N TYR A 116 -3.38 2.80 -17.86
CA TYR A 116 -4.66 2.95 -18.55
C TYR A 116 -5.55 1.73 -18.28
N ASP A 117 -6.80 1.98 -17.86
CA ASP A 117 -7.81 0.95 -17.75
C ASP A 117 -8.82 1.05 -18.89
N ALA A 118 -8.74 0.12 -19.84
CA ALA A 118 -9.62 0.09 -21.00
C ALA A 118 -11.07 -0.31 -20.69
N GLN A 119 -11.42 -0.73 -19.47
CA GLN A 119 -12.82 -0.96 -19.11
C GLN A 119 -13.47 0.33 -18.60
N LYS A 120 -12.70 1.13 -17.86
CA LYS A 120 -13.18 2.39 -17.29
C LYS A 120 -12.83 3.63 -18.13
N MET A 121 -11.96 3.48 -19.12
CA MET A 121 -11.50 4.53 -20.02
C MET A 121 -10.83 5.73 -19.32
N HIS A 122 -10.15 5.47 -18.22
CA HIS A 122 -9.36 6.48 -17.52
C HIS A 122 -8.00 5.92 -17.10
N PHE A 123 -7.05 6.81 -16.83
CA PHE A 123 -5.80 6.42 -16.21
C PHE A 123 -6.02 6.15 -14.70
N GLU A 124 -5.38 5.09 -14.20
CA GLU A 124 -5.32 4.74 -12.77
C GLU A 124 -3.90 4.96 -12.25
N GLY A 125 -3.76 5.21 -10.95
CA GLY A 125 -2.46 5.42 -10.30
C GLY A 125 -2.27 6.78 -9.65
N PHE A 126 -3.31 7.61 -9.62
CA PHE A 126 -3.33 8.90 -8.95
C PHE A 126 -3.88 8.81 -7.53
N ILE A 127 -3.78 9.91 -6.79
CA ILE A 127 -4.45 10.09 -5.51
C ILE A 127 -5.95 9.90 -5.71
N ASP A 128 -6.55 9.08 -4.87
CA ASP A 128 -7.97 8.74 -4.94
C ASP A 128 -8.49 8.45 -3.53
N TYR A 129 -9.28 9.39 -3.01
CA TYR A 129 -9.96 9.28 -1.72
C TYR A 129 -11.35 8.64 -1.83
N GLY A 130 -11.70 8.12 -3.02
CA GLY A 130 -12.98 7.49 -3.29
C GLY A 130 -14.12 8.48 -3.61
N PRO A 131 -15.33 7.95 -3.86
CA PRO A 131 -16.46 8.71 -4.41
C PRO A 131 -17.02 9.77 -3.45
N GLU A 132 -16.82 9.63 -2.15
CA GLU A 132 -17.24 10.62 -1.15
C GLU A 132 -16.18 11.71 -0.90
N GLY A 133 -15.43 12.05 -1.95
CA GLY A 133 -14.19 12.83 -1.91
C GLY A 133 -14.18 13.89 -0.81
N ILE A 134 -13.11 13.89 -0.02
CA ILE A 134 -12.83 15.04 0.83
C ILE A 134 -12.39 16.15 -0.13
N GLU A 135 -13.35 16.98 -0.54
CA GLU A 135 -13.06 18.23 -1.24
C GLU A 135 -12.15 19.06 -0.33
N ASP A 136 -10.85 18.99 -0.59
CA ASP A 136 -9.92 19.98 -0.08
C ASP A 136 -9.89 21.10 -1.11
N ARG A 137 -10.64 22.18 -0.85
CA ARG A 137 -10.80 23.33 -1.75
C ARG A 137 -9.48 24.03 -2.10
N ASN A 138 -8.38 23.66 -1.46
CA ASN A 138 -7.10 24.34 -1.54
C ASN A 138 -6.04 23.64 -2.41
N VAL A 139 -6.24 22.40 -2.87
CA VAL A 139 -5.26 21.72 -3.73
C VAL A 139 -5.91 20.69 -4.66
N ASP A 140 -5.66 20.83 -5.96
CA ASP A 140 -6.00 19.81 -6.97
C ASP A 140 -5.06 18.60 -6.82
N PHE A 141 -5.35 17.74 -5.84
CA PHE A 141 -4.53 16.55 -5.54
C PHE A 141 -4.76 15.40 -6.54
N THR A 142 -5.88 15.41 -7.28
CA THR A 142 -6.39 14.28 -8.09
C THR A 142 -5.50 13.89 -9.27
N GLU A 143 -4.63 14.80 -9.73
CA GLU A 143 -3.72 14.58 -10.85
C GLU A 143 -2.32 14.11 -10.42
N GLN A 144 -2.05 14.06 -9.11
CA GLN A 144 -0.76 13.62 -8.60
C GLN A 144 -0.71 12.09 -8.49
N MET A 145 0.40 11.49 -8.93
CA MET A 145 0.62 10.05 -8.78
C MET A 145 0.68 9.65 -7.30
N ALA A 146 -0.10 8.63 -6.95
CA ALA A 146 -0.05 8.01 -5.63
C ALA A 146 1.23 7.20 -5.46
N ASP A 147 1.78 7.25 -4.25
CA ASP A 147 2.93 6.44 -3.84
C ASP A 147 2.74 5.75 -2.50
N HIS A 148 1.56 5.87 -1.88
CA HIS A 148 1.15 5.11 -0.72
C HIS A 148 -0.32 4.68 -0.82
N ALA A 149 -0.67 3.59 -0.14
CA ALA A 149 -2.05 3.15 0.10
C ALA A 149 -2.33 3.27 1.59
N LEU A 150 -3.30 4.12 1.97
CA LEU A 150 -3.82 4.22 3.33
C LEU A 150 -4.93 3.19 3.49
N VAL A 151 -4.84 2.32 4.50
CA VAL A 151 -5.81 1.24 4.73
C VAL A 151 -6.40 1.34 6.12
N PHE A 152 -7.72 1.23 6.22
CA PHE A 152 -8.43 1.10 7.49
C PHE A 152 -8.92 -0.34 7.67
N ILE A 153 -8.71 -0.90 8.86
CA ILE A 153 -9.09 -2.25 9.25
C ILE A 153 -9.90 -2.19 10.56
N PHE A 154 -11.00 -2.92 10.60
CA PHE A 154 -11.71 -3.21 11.85
C PHE A 154 -11.22 -4.54 12.45
N ARG A 155 -10.90 -4.52 13.75
CA ARG A 155 -10.43 -5.67 14.52
C ARG A 155 -11.31 -5.86 15.77
N PRO A 156 -12.26 -6.81 15.77
CA PRO A 156 -13.04 -7.15 16.96
C PRO A 156 -12.16 -7.70 18.09
N TYR A 157 -12.55 -7.45 19.34
CA TYR A 157 -11.81 -7.94 20.51
C TYR A 157 -12.04 -9.43 20.79
N ARG A 158 -13.29 -9.89 20.65
CA ARG A 158 -13.71 -11.27 20.98
C ARG A 158 -13.68 -12.24 19.79
N SER A 159 -13.23 -11.77 18.62
CA SER A 159 -13.11 -12.59 17.42
C SER A 159 -11.67 -12.58 16.89
N SER A 160 -11.31 -13.63 16.16
CA SER A 160 -9.97 -13.75 15.55
C SER A 160 -9.88 -13.12 14.16
N TRP A 161 -11.02 -12.79 13.54
CA TRP A 161 -11.04 -12.17 12.22
C TRP A 161 -10.65 -10.69 12.27
N ILE A 162 -10.18 -10.17 11.15
CA ILE A 162 -10.06 -8.74 10.87
C ILE A 162 -10.76 -8.45 9.55
N GLN A 163 -11.13 -7.20 9.31
CA GLN A 163 -11.71 -6.83 8.03
C GLN A 163 -11.16 -5.48 7.57
N PRO A 164 -10.39 -5.44 6.48
CA PRO A 164 -10.14 -4.19 5.77
C PRO A 164 -11.45 -3.59 5.24
N ILE A 165 -11.75 -2.38 5.67
CA ILE A 165 -13.01 -1.68 5.40
C ILE A 165 -12.87 -0.52 4.42
N ALA A 166 -11.68 0.05 4.28
CA ALA A 166 -11.43 1.14 3.35
C ALA A 166 -9.98 1.19 2.88
N VAL A 167 -9.78 1.65 1.64
CA VAL A 167 -8.45 1.89 1.06
C VAL A 167 -8.47 3.19 0.28
N PHE A 168 -7.44 4.00 0.46
CA PHE A 168 -7.27 5.26 -0.26
C PHE A 168 -5.88 5.30 -0.92
N ALA A 169 -5.81 5.84 -2.14
CA ALA A 169 -4.54 6.10 -2.81
C ALA A 169 -4.08 7.51 -2.46
N ILE A 170 -2.85 7.64 -1.95
CA ILE A 170 -2.34 8.90 -1.42
C ILE A 170 -0.88 9.12 -1.84
N LYS A 171 -0.38 10.34 -1.60
CA LYS A 171 1.01 10.71 -1.86
C LYS A 171 1.69 11.13 -0.56
N GLY A 172 2.80 10.47 -0.24
CA GLY A 172 3.45 10.56 1.06
C GLY A 172 2.51 10.03 2.14
N ALA A 173 2.17 10.91 3.09
CA ALA A 173 1.17 10.65 4.11
C ALA A 173 -0.06 11.52 3.82
N ALA A 174 -1.25 10.98 4.12
CA ALA A 174 -2.48 11.78 4.01
C ALA A 174 -2.42 12.96 5.00
N PRO A 175 -2.90 14.16 4.63
CA PRO A 175 -2.97 15.28 5.56
C PRO A 175 -3.80 14.92 6.81
N GLY A 176 -3.42 15.45 7.97
CA GLY A 176 -4.06 15.10 9.25
C GLY A 176 -5.58 15.33 9.27
N HIS A 177 -6.04 16.47 8.72
CA HIS A 177 -7.47 16.79 8.59
C HIS A 177 -8.24 15.87 7.65
N VAL A 178 -7.55 15.26 6.68
CA VAL A 178 -8.12 14.24 5.80
C VAL A 178 -8.25 12.93 6.57
N ILE A 179 -7.21 12.52 7.31
CA ILE A 179 -7.23 11.31 8.13
C ILE A 179 -8.34 11.38 9.19
N SER A 180 -8.48 12.50 9.91
CA SER A 180 -9.52 12.67 10.93
C SER A 180 -10.93 12.55 10.33
N ARG A 181 -11.19 13.19 9.18
CA ARG A 181 -12.46 13.06 8.45
C ARG A 181 -12.74 11.61 7.99
N LEU A 182 -11.73 10.91 7.45
CA LEU A 182 -11.86 9.51 7.03
C LEU A 182 -12.10 8.58 8.21
N ALA A 183 -11.41 8.79 9.34
CA ALA A 183 -11.59 8.02 10.55
C ALA A 183 -13.00 8.21 11.14
N THR A 184 -13.51 9.44 11.20
CA THR A 184 -14.89 9.73 11.64
C THR A 184 -15.91 9.01 10.75
N LYS A 185 -15.73 9.08 9.42
CA LYS A 185 -16.59 8.34 8.47
C LYS A 185 -16.52 6.83 8.71
N ALA A 186 -15.34 6.29 8.97
CA ALA A 186 -15.15 4.86 9.25
C ALA A 186 -15.86 4.43 10.54
N ILE A 187 -15.80 5.24 11.60
CA ILE A 187 -16.51 4.99 12.86
C ILE A 187 -18.02 4.93 12.63
N VAL A 188 -18.57 5.93 11.92
CA VAL A 188 -20.01 5.98 11.61
C VAL A 188 -20.45 4.81 10.71
N ALA A 189 -19.66 4.49 9.68
CA ALA A 189 -19.95 3.39 8.77
C ALA A 189 -19.92 2.02 9.48
N LEU A 190 -19.01 1.83 10.44
CA LEU A 190 -18.94 0.63 11.26
C LEU A 190 -20.15 0.52 12.22
N GLU A 191 -20.53 1.61 12.87
CA GLU A 191 -21.70 1.61 13.76
C GLU A 191 -22.97 1.24 12.99
N ALA A 192 -23.15 1.77 11.78
CA ALA A 192 -24.29 1.46 10.90
C ALA A 192 -24.40 -0.04 10.56
N VAL A 193 -23.31 -0.80 10.65
CA VAL A 193 -23.27 -2.26 10.47
C VAL A 193 -23.12 -3.03 11.77
N SER A 194 -23.55 -2.44 12.89
CA SER A 194 -23.50 -3.05 14.23
C SER A 194 -22.08 -3.36 14.74
N ALA A 195 -21.04 -2.70 14.23
CA ALA A 195 -19.68 -2.82 14.74
C ALA A 195 -19.35 -1.61 15.64
N ARG A 196 -19.20 -1.85 16.94
CA ARG A 196 -18.92 -0.79 17.91
C ARG A 196 -17.41 -0.53 17.99
N VAL A 197 -16.98 0.66 17.58
CA VAL A 197 -15.58 1.08 17.74
C VAL A 197 -15.37 1.54 19.17
N THR A 198 -14.43 0.93 19.88
CA THR A 198 -14.10 1.30 21.28
C THR A 198 -12.64 1.74 21.40
N SER A 199 -11.78 1.43 20.43
CA SER A 199 -10.45 2.03 20.36
C SER A 199 -10.03 2.34 18.94
N VAL A 200 -9.05 3.22 18.84
CA VAL A 200 -8.41 3.65 17.61
C VAL A 200 -6.90 3.47 17.74
N THR A 201 -6.25 2.92 16.71
CA THR A 201 -4.80 2.70 16.72
C THR A 201 -4.14 3.09 15.40
N CYS A 202 -3.02 3.84 15.48
CA CYS A 202 -2.19 4.17 14.34
C CYS A 202 -0.71 4.37 14.73
N ASP A 203 0.13 4.60 13.72
CA ASP A 203 1.56 4.83 13.91
C ASP A 203 1.87 6.22 14.50
N GLY A 204 3.18 6.51 14.63
CA GLY A 204 3.68 7.77 15.18
C GLY A 204 3.92 8.90 14.18
N ALA A 205 3.41 8.82 12.95
CA ALA A 205 3.64 9.84 11.93
C ALA A 205 3.11 11.22 12.36
N GLN A 206 3.71 12.28 11.83
CA GLN A 206 3.31 13.64 12.17
C GLN A 206 1.87 13.95 11.72
N THR A 207 1.44 13.40 10.59
CA THR A 207 0.08 13.54 10.07
C THR A 207 -0.96 12.88 10.98
N ASN A 208 -0.66 11.69 11.52
CA ASN A 208 -1.52 11.01 12.50
C ASN A 208 -1.64 11.80 13.80
N LYS A 209 -0.56 12.44 14.26
CA LYS A 209 -0.60 13.35 15.42
C LYS A 209 -1.44 14.60 15.17
N THR A 210 -1.41 15.15 13.95
CA THR A 210 -2.32 16.23 13.57
C THR A 210 -3.77 15.75 13.57
N ALA A 211 -4.05 14.56 13.04
CA ALA A 211 -5.40 13.98 13.09
C ALA A 211 -5.88 13.78 14.54
N TRP A 212 -5.01 13.33 15.45
CA TRP A 212 -5.31 13.24 16.88
C TRP A 212 -5.64 14.60 17.50
N ALA A 213 -4.90 15.66 17.13
CA ALA A 213 -5.19 17.00 17.60
C ALA A 213 -6.56 17.51 17.14
N ASP A 214 -7.02 17.14 15.93
CA ASP A 214 -8.37 17.45 15.45
C ASP A 214 -9.46 16.77 16.30
N PHE A 215 -9.17 15.59 16.86
CA PHE A 215 -10.04 14.90 17.82
C PHE A 215 -9.89 15.44 19.26
N GLY A 216 -9.03 16.43 19.50
CA GLY A 216 -8.76 16.96 20.84
C GLY A 216 -7.82 16.08 21.69
N ILE A 217 -7.18 15.06 21.10
CA ILE A 217 -6.28 14.14 21.79
C ILE A 217 -4.90 14.77 21.98
N ARG A 218 -4.44 14.85 23.23
CA ARG A 218 -3.20 15.54 23.60
C ARG A 218 -2.51 14.82 24.77
N GLY A 219 -1.19 14.64 24.64
CA GLY A 219 -0.35 14.00 25.66
C GLY A 219 0.33 14.98 26.62
N SER A 220 -0.01 16.26 26.51
CA SER A 220 0.31 17.25 27.55
C SER A 220 -0.83 17.21 28.58
N PRO A 221 -0.53 17.19 29.89
CA PRO A 221 -1.55 17.33 30.92
C PRO A 221 -2.29 18.67 30.77
N ASP A 222 -3.58 18.67 31.06
CA ASP A 222 -4.37 19.89 31.26
C ASP A 222 -4.06 20.55 32.61
N GLU A 223 -4.79 21.60 32.96
CA GLU A 223 -4.62 22.35 34.21
C GLU A 223 -4.81 21.47 35.46
N ASP A 224 -5.61 20.42 35.33
CA ASP A 224 -5.90 19.44 36.39
C ASP A 224 -4.97 18.22 36.37
N GLY A 225 -4.00 18.18 35.45
CA GLY A 225 -3.06 17.07 35.29
C GLY A 225 -3.58 15.90 34.45
N ASN A 226 -4.78 15.97 33.89
CA ASN A 226 -5.40 14.90 33.13
C ASN A 226 -4.91 14.86 31.67
N ILE A 227 -4.94 13.67 31.09
CA ILE A 227 -4.50 13.42 29.71
C ILE A 227 -5.70 13.17 28.83
N SER A 228 -5.88 14.02 27.82
CA SER A 228 -6.92 13.82 26.81
C SER A 228 -6.52 12.68 25.87
N CYS A 229 -7.02 11.48 26.15
CA CYS A 229 -6.71 10.25 25.41
C CYS A 229 -7.92 9.58 24.74
N SER A 230 -9.12 10.14 24.91
CA SER A 230 -10.37 9.59 24.38
C SER A 230 -11.33 10.67 23.90
N ILE A 231 -12.28 10.29 23.04
CA ILE A 231 -13.45 11.10 22.69
C ILE A 231 -14.74 10.38 23.10
N GLU A 232 -15.82 11.13 23.34
CA GLU A 232 -17.16 10.53 23.44
C GLU A 232 -17.55 9.89 22.11
N HIS A 233 -18.22 8.74 22.17
CA HIS A 233 -18.60 7.99 20.98
C HIS A 233 -19.65 8.80 20.19
N PRO A 234 -19.38 9.16 18.90
CA PRO A 234 -20.15 10.17 18.18
C PRO A 234 -21.61 9.80 17.90
N THR A 235 -21.94 8.52 18.00
CA THR A 235 -23.27 7.97 17.71
C THR A 235 -23.90 7.23 18.90
N SER A 236 -23.22 7.19 20.06
CA SER A 236 -23.77 6.47 21.22
C SER A 236 -24.82 7.32 21.93
N THR A 237 -25.93 6.69 22.32
CA THR A 237 -26.93 7.30 23.21
C THR A 237 -26.64 7.05 24.69
N GLU A 238 -25.72 6.14 25.00
CA GLU A 238 -25.30 5.81 26.37
C GLU A 238 -24.21 6.79 26.84
N LEU A 239 -24.45 7.41 28.00
CA LEU A 239 -23.53 8.34 28.63
C LEU A 239 -22.25 7.61 29.10
N GLY A 240 -21.08 8.10 28.70
CA GLY A 240 -19.77 7.56 29.09
C GLY A 240 -19.20 6.49 28.16
N GLU A 241 -19.84 6.23 27.00
CA GLU A 241 -19.22 5.45 25.92
C GLU A 241 -18.15 6.28 25.21
N LYS A 242 -16.90 5.79 25.25
CA LYS A 242 -15.75 6.50 24.71
C LYS A 242 -15.02 5.68 23.65
N ILE A 243 -14.22 6.39 22.84
CA ILE A 243 -13.23 5.82 21.93
C ILE A 243 -11.85 6.25 22.41
N TRP A 244 -11.04 5.29 22.85
CA TRP A 244 -9.67 5.53 23.33
C TRP A 244 -8.66 5.47 22.18
N PHE A 245 -7.69 6.38 22.17
CA PHE A 245 -6.67 6.51 21.14
C PHE A 245 -5.33 5.94 21.61
N LEU A 246 -4.79 4.99 20.87
CA LEU A 246 -3.51 4.34 21.18
C LEU A 246 -2.53 4.52 20.03
N GLN A 247 -1.27 4.76 20.35
CA GLN A 247 -0.21 4.62 19.36
C GLN A 247 0.22 3.15 19.30
N ASP A 248 0.64 2.68 18.14
CA ASP A 248 1.23 1.36 18.02
C ASP A 248 2.39 1.12 19.00
N VAL A 249 2.16 0.21 19.95
CA VAL A 249 3.06 -0.10 21.07
C VAL A 249 4.41 -0.63 20.57
N PRO A 250 4.49 -1.67 19.71
CA PRO A 250 5.76 -2.10 19.11
C PRO A 250 6.56 -0.96 18.46
N HIS A 251 5.92 -0.10 17.67
CA HIS A 251 6.59 1.05 17.06
C HIS A 251 7.10 2.07 18.09
N LEU A 252 6.33 2.32 19.15
CA LEU A 252 6.69 3.27 20.19
C LEU A 252 7.93 2.83 20.98
N PHE A 253 8.02 1.55 21.33
CA PHE A 253 9.21 1.00 21.98
C PHE A 253 10.41 0.91 21.02
N LYS A 254 10.20 0.68 19.72
CA LYS A 254 11.26 0.85 18.70
C LYS A 254 11.80 2.28 18.68
N CYS A 255 10.94 3.30 18.85
CA CYS A 255 11.37 4.70 18.95
C CYS A 255 12.28 4.91 20.16
N VAL A 256 11.96 4.32 21.33
CA VAL A 256 12.80 4.38 22.55
C VAL A 256 14.20 3.82 22.28
N ARG A 257 14.29 2.58 21.79
CA ARG A 257 15.59 1.97 21.42
C ARG A 257 16.36 2.84 20.43
N ASN A 258 15.69 3.25 19.35
CA ASN A 258 16.34 4.02 18.29
C ASN A 258 16.83 5.38 18.79
N PHE A 259 16.11 6.02 19.72
CA PHE A 259 16.51 7.29 20.33
C PHE A 259 17.81 7.13 21.13
N ILE A 260 17.87 6.13 22.01
CA ILE A 260 19.05 5.80 22.83
C ILE A 260 20.26 5.43 21.94
N PHE A 261 20.04 4.62 20.90
CA PHE A 261 21.13 4.03 20.09
C PHE A 261 21.59 4.93 18.94
N THR A 262 20.83 5.96 18.54
CA THR A 262 21.19 6.84 17.40
C THR A 262 21.87 8.14 17.84
N ARG A 263 21.54 8.69 19.03
CA ARG A 263 22.15 9.95 19.52
C ARG A 263 23.57 9.80 20.08
N GLN A 264 24.11 8.58 20.14
CA GLN A 264 25.48 8.32 20.60
C GLN A 264 26.41 7.81 19.47
N ARG A 265 26.09 8.06 18.19
CA ARG A 265 26.95 7.70 17.03
C ARG A 265 27.82 8.87 16.57
N MET A 266 29.12 8.63 16.36
CA MET A 266 30.00 9.52 15.59
C MET A 266 29.42 9.74 14.18
N VAL A 267 29.14 10.99 13.81
CA VAL A 267 28.71 11.36 12.45
C VAL A 267 29.94 11.82 11.66
N ARG A 268 30.25 11.15 10.54
CA ARG A 268 31.24 11.67 9.57
C ARG A 268 30.73 13.00 9.00
N PRO A 269 31.58 14.04 8.84
CA PRO A 269 31.14 15.37 8.45
C PRO A 269 30.39 15.33 7.10
N ARG A 270 29.24 16.01 7.04
CA ARG A 270 28.56 16.29 5.78
C ARG A 270 29.53 17.07 4.89
N ARG A 271 29.88 16.53 3.71
CA ARG A 271 30.50 17.33 2.65
C ARG A 271 29.60 18.53 2.39
N LYS A 272 30.07 19.74 2.73
CA LYS A 272 29.41 20.99 2.32
C LYS A 272 29.24 20.92 0.81
N LYS A 273 28.01 21.09 0.31
CA LYS A 273 27.80 21.35 -1.11
C LYS A 273 28.58 22.62 -1.43
N THR A 274 29.59 22.51 -2.27
CA THR A 274 30.28 23.66 -2.86
C THR A 274 29.25 24.45 -3.64
N VAL A 275 28.85 25.60 -3.08
CA VAL A 275 28.16 26.64 -3.85
C VAL A 275 29.24 27.22 -4.76
N LYS A 276 29.11 27.01 -6.08
CA LYS A 276 29.93 27.72 -7.06
C LYS A 276 29.52 29.19 -7.04
N ALA A 277 30.28 30.04 -6.36
CA ALA A 277 30.28 31.47 -6.62
C ALA A 277 31.18 31.73 -7.83
N LYS A 278 30.66 32.49 -8.80
CA LYS A 278 31.40 33.01 -9.95
C LYS A 278 32.21 34.24 -9.51
N GLY A 279 33.47 34.33 -9.93
CA GLY A 279 34.13 35.61 -10.22
C GLY A 279 35.35 35.98 -9.36
N ALA A 280 36.45 36.20 -10.09
CA ALA A 280 37.63 37.02 -9.80
C ALA A 280 38.80 36.45 -8.96
N GLU A 281 39.90 36.22 -9.70
CA GLU A 281 41.33 36.31 -9.32
C GLU A 281 41.61 37.68 -8.64
N SER A 282 42.60 37.93 -7.77
CA SER A 282 43.93 37.38 -7.46
C SER A 282 44.43 38.04 -6.14
N ALA A 283 45.35 37.39 -5.41
CA ALA A 283 46.51 37.97 -4.68
C ALA A 283 47.00 37.09 -3.50
N ILE A 284 48.07 36.35 -3.80
CA ILE A 284 49.28 35.95 -3.07
C ILE A 284 49.40 36.19 -1.53
N ASP A 285 49.77 35.08 -0.87
CA ASP A 285 50.61 34.81 0.32
C ASP A 285 50.47 35.62 1.63
N LEU A 286 50.20 34.87 2.71
CA LEU A 286 51.13 34.75 3.83
C LEU A 286 50.81 33.48 4.63
N ALA A 287 51.77 32.56 4.64
CA ALA A 287 51.76 31.34 5.42
C ALA A 287 51.87 31.68 6.92
N GLN A 288 50.84 31.33 7.70
CA GLN A 288 50.94 31.18 9.15
C GLN A 288 50.34 29.83 9.56
N GLU A 289 51.27 28.98 9.97
CA GLU A 289 51.17 27.86 10.92
C GLU A 289 49.79 27.26 11.21
N PHE A 290 49.66 25.99 10.82
CA PHE A 290 48.59 25.08 11.23
C PHE A 290 48.51 24.94 12.75
N PRO A 291 47.30 25.05 13.35
CA PRO A 291 46.91 24.19 14.46
C PRO A 291 46.19 22.98 13.89
N SER A 292 46.72 21.81 14.22
CA SER A 292 46.10 20.51 14.05
C SER A 292 44.71 20.42 14.68
N ALA A 293 43.94 19.45 14.19
CA ALA A 293 42.71 18.88 14.75
C ALA A 293 41.40 19.41 14.15
N ALA A 294 40.85 18.57 13.27
CA ALA A 294 39.44 18.53 12.95
C ALA A 294 38.62 18.28 14.22
N GLU A 295 38.05 19.33 14.80
CA GLU A 295 37.03 19.15 15.84
C GLU A 295 35.71 18.70 15.21
N SER A 296 35.45 17.40 15.34
CA SER A 296 34.15 16.79 15.13
C SER A 296 33.13 17.34 16.13
N HIS A 297 32.06 18.00 15.65
CA HIS A 297 30.94 18.36 16.52
C HIS A 297 30.17 17.11 16.99
N PHE A 298 30.31 16.76 18.26
CA PHE A 298 29.49 15.79 18.97
C PHE A 298 28.19 16.46 19.46
N TYR A 299 27.01 15.94 19.10
CA TYR A 299 25.85 16.08 19.96
C TYR A 299 25.92 14.96 21.00
N ASN A 300 26.69 15.16 22.06
CA ASN A 300 26.73 14.23 23.19
C ASN A 300 25.63 14.63 24.20
N ASP A 301 24.39 14.71 23.74
CA ASP A 301 23.26 15.00 24.63
C ASP A 301 23.16 13.84 25.62
N LYS A 302 23.49 14.09 26.90
CA LYS A 302 23.35 13.10 27.97
C LYS A 302 21.89 12.62 27.99
N ILE A 303 21.68 11.31 28.04
CA ILE A 303 20.35 10.69 28.12
C ILE A 303 20.12 10.24 29.57
N GLN A 304 18.93 10.46 30.11
CA GLN A 304 18.58 10.07 31.47
C GLN A 304 17.23 9.35 31.59
N PHE A 305 17.11 8.58 32.67
CA PHE A 305 15.92 7.93 33.18
C PHE A 305 15.83 8.22 34.68
N LYS A 306 14.74 8.87 35.12
CA LYS A 306 14.53 9.30 36.52
C LYS A 306 15.72 10.09 37.10
N GLY A 307 16.24 11.05 36.32
CA GLY A 307 17.37 11.89 36.68
C GLY A 307 18.75 11.21 36.64
N LYS A 308 18.82 9.89 36.41
CA LYS A 308 20.08 9.14 36.32
C LYS A 308 20.45 8.84 34.87
N GLU A 309 21.74 8.91 34.55
CA GLU A 309 22.24 8.73 33.18
C GLU A 309 22.05 7.29 32.65
N VAL A 310 21.64 7.16 31.39
CA VAL A 310 21.52 5.90 30.64
C VAL A 310 22.35 6.00 29.36
N ARG A 311 23.18 4.97 29.08
CA ARG A 311 24.10 5.02 27.93
C ARG A 311 23.98 3.78 27.04
N HIS A 312 24.12 4.00 25.73
CA HIS A 312 24.31 2.90 24.76
C HIS A 312 25.57 2.09 25.10
N SER A 313 26.61 2.75 25.61
CA SER A 313 27.85 2.10 26.05
C SER A 313 27.65 1.08 27.17
N ASP A 314 26.60 1.20 27.98
CA ASP A 314 26.28 0.17 28.99
C ASP A 314 25.84 -1.14 28.32
N PHE A 315 25.07 -1.06 27.22
CA PHE A 315 24.69 -2.24 26.42
C PHE A 315 25.87 -2.83 25.66
N VAL A 316 26.74 -1.98 25.09
CA VAL A 316 27.99 -2.42 24.45
C VAL A 316 28.88 -3.15 25.47
N ARG A 317 28.99 -2.60 26.69
CA ARG A 317 29.73 -3.20 27.79
C ARG A 317 29.16 -4.56 28.13
N LEU A 318 27.84 -4.66 28.38
CA LEU A 318 27.19 -5.94 28.66
C LEU A 318 27.48 -6.97 27.54
N PHE A 319 27.30 -6.58 26.28
CA PHE A 319 27.55 -7.47 25.15
C PHE A 319 29.00 -7.95 25.06
N ASN A 320 29.98 -7.10 25.36
CA ASN A 320 31.39 -7.48 25.29
C ASN A 320 31.83 -8.35 26.48
N TYR A 321 31.33 -8.09 27.69
CA TYR A 321 31.64 -8.91 28.86
C TYR A 321 30.91 -10.25 28.84
N ASP A 322 29.73 -10.31 28.23
CA ASP A 322 28.92 -11.52 28.15
C ASP A 322 29.24 -12.38 26.92
N LYS A 323 30.14 -11.93 26.03
CA LYS A 323 30.61 -12.72 24.90
C LYS A 323 31.34 -13.96 25.42
N PRO A 324 30.79 -15.17 25.18
CA PRO A 324 31.45 -16.36 25.65
C PRO A 324 32.74 -16.61 24.87
N GLU A 325 33.72 -17.23 25.52
CA GLU A 325 34.83 -17.89 24.83
C GLU A 325 34.31 -19.01 23.91
N GLN A 326 35.12 -19.47 22.97
CA GLN A 326 34.71 -20.47 21.99
C GLN A 326 34.18 -21.74 22.68
N GLY A 327 32.88 -22.03 22.49
CA GLY A 327 32.18 -23.16 23.11
C GLY A 327 31.46 -22.85 24.43
N GLY A 328 31.58 -21.64 24.98
CA GLY A 328 30.88 -21.18 26.18
C GLY A 328 29.47 -20.61 25.93
N MET A 329 28.81 -20.18 27.00
CA MET A 329 27.51 -19.49 26.96
C MET A 329 27.52 -18.22 27.81
N GLY A 330 26.90 -17.16 27.31
CA GLY A 330 26.65 -15.92 28.04
C GLY A 330 25.26 -15.89 28.71
N ILE A 331 25.07 -15.03 29.70
CA ILE A 331 23.78 -14.81 30.38
C ILE A 331 22.79 -14.11 29.44
N ALA A 332 23.26 -13.13 28.67
CA ALA A 332 22.53 -12.38 27.66
C ALA A 332 22.72 -12.98 26.26
N PHE A 333 22.74 -14.31 26.14
CA PHE A 333 23.00 -15.08 24.89
C PHE A 333 22.15 -14.70 23.67
N ARG A 334 20.99 -14.05 23.87
CA ARG A 334 20.13 -13.60 22.76
C ARG A 334 20.63 -12.31 22.10
N LEU A 335 21.52 -11.57 22.76
CA LEU A 335 22.10 -10.37 22.20
C LEU A 335 23.13 -10.74 21.13
N THR A 336 23.02 -10.07 20.00
CA THR A 336 23.90 -10.22 18.83
C THR A 336 24.41 -8.86 18.42
N ASP A 337 25.40 -8.82 17.51
CA ASP A 337 25.92 -7.54 17.02
C ASP A 337 24.83 -6.66 16.39
N GLU A 338 23.82 -7.25 15.74
CA GLU A 338 22.67 -6.52 15.17
C GLU A 338 21.81 -5.79 16.21
N HIS A 339 21.82 -6.26 17.47
CA HIS A 339 21.14 -5.57 18.57
C HIS A 339 21.89 -4.29 18.94
N ILE A 340 23.21 -4.39 19.07
CA ILE A 340 24.07 -3.30 19.56
C ILE A 340 24.33 -2.27 18.46
N HIS A 341 24.52 -2.73 17.22
CA HIS A 341 24.87 -1.91 16.06
C HIS A 341 23.80 -2.01 14.95
N PRO A 342 22.53 -1.61 15.21
CA PRO A 342 21.46 -1.83 14.26
C PRO A 342 21.65 -1.02 12.96
N ASN A 343 21.55 -1.71 11.83
CA ASN A 343 21.42 -1.12 10.50
C ASN A 343 19.98 -0.64 10.25
N SER A 344 19.70 -0.02 9.10
CA SER A 344 18.37 0.52 8.78
C SER A 344 17.24 -0.51 8.85
N PHE A 345 17.49 -1.77 8.49
CA PHE A 345 16.50 -2.85 8.58
C PHE A 345 16.36 -3.37 10.01
N SER A 346 17.47 -3.57 10.72
CA SER A 346 17.47 -3.98 12.14
C SER A 346 16.73 -2.98 13.03
N LYS A 347 16.79 -1.67 12.69
CA LYS A 347 16.02 -0.61 13.38
C LYS A 347 14.50 -0.76 13.24
N MET A 348 14.00 -1.48 12.23
CA MET A 348 12.57 -1.74 12.07
C MET A 348 12.14 -3.04 12.76
N ASN A 349 13.09 -3.88 13.19
CA ASN A 349 12.80 -5.18 13.79
C ASN A 349 12.35 -5.03 15.25
N VAL A 350 11.11 -5.45 15.53
CA VAL A 350 10.50 -5.46 16.88
C VAL A 350 11.14 -6.52 17.77
N ARG A 351 11.54 -7.68 17.22
CA ARG A 351 12.19 -8.76 17.99
C ARG A 351 13.50 -8.28 18.62
N LEU A 352 14.35 -7.60 17.83
CA LEU A 352 15.61 -7.04 18.35
C LEU A 352 15.37 -5.98 19.43
N MET A 353 14.29 -5.20 19.32
CA MET A 353 13.92 -4.23 20.36
C MET A 353 13.48 -4.94 21.64
N ALA A 354 12.56 -5.90 21.54
CA ALA A 354 12.03 -6.61 22.69
C ALA A 354 13.12 -7.41 23.42
N GLN A 355 14.10 -7.95 22.69
CA GLN A 355 15.24 -8.66 23.28
C GLN A 355 16.19 -7.73 24.06
N ILE A 356 16.43 -6.50 23.57
CA ILE A 356 17.27 -5.50 24.27
C ILE A 356 16.65 -5.10 25.61
N PHE A 357 15.35 -4.81 25.62
CA PHE A 357 14.64 -4.41 26.84
C PHE A 357 14.03 -5.59 27.58
N SER A 358 14.59 -6.79 27.46
CA SER A 358 14.01 -7.97 28.10
C SER A 358 14.36 -8.05 29.59
N HIS A 359 13.51 -8.73 30.36
CA HIS A 359 13.79 -9.10 31.75
C HIS A 359 15.16 -9.81 31.89
N SER A 360 15.51 -10.68 30.93
CA SER A 360 16.80 -11.39 30.93
C SER A 360 17.99 -10.43 30.86
N VAL A 361 17.91 -9.37 30.04
CA VAL A 361 18.97 -8.36 29.93
C VAL A 361 19.04 -7.51 31.20
N ALA A 362 17.90 -7.15 31.78
CA ALA A 362 17.87 -6.45 33.08
C ALA A 362 18.55 -7.29 34.18
N LYS A 363 18.28 -8.61 34.23
CA LYS A 363 18.95 -9.53 35.17
C LYS A 363 20.43 -9.74 34.88
N ALA A 364 20.85 -9.69 33.62
CA ALA A 364 22.27 -9.73 33.28
C ALA A 364 23.00 -8.49 33.82
N PHE A 365 22.45 -7.29 33.65
CA PHE A 365 23.02 -6.08 34.27
C PHE A 365 23.11 -6.18 35.80
N GLU A 366 22.07 -6.70 36.45
CA GLU A 366 22.06 -6.91 37.90
C GLU A 366 23.16 -7.90 38.33
N PHE A 367 23.31 -9.02 37.62
CA PHE A 367 24.33 -10.03 37.90
C PHE A 367 25.75 -9.46 37.75
N TYR A 368 26.08 -8.81 36.64
CA TYR A 368 27.41 -8.24 36.43
C TYR A 368 27.73 -7.07 37.37
N ARG A 369 26.71 -6.38 37.88
CA ARG A 369 26.87 -5.30 38.86
C ARG A 369 27.04 -5.81 40.29
N LEU A 370 26.31 -6.86 40.70
CA LEU A 370 26.17 -7.24 42.11
C LEU A 370 26.71 -8.63 42.46
N LYS A 371 26.83 -9.54 41.49
CA LYS A 371 27.11 -10.96 41.73
C LYS A 371 28.43 -11.45 41.14
N ASN A 372 28.99 -10.74 40.15
CA ASN A 372 30.30 -11.06 39.57
C ASN A 372 31.37 -10.08 40.09
N PRO A 373 32.24 -10.51 41.04
CA PRO A 373 33.26 -9.65 41.63
C PRO A 373 34.20 -9.00 40.62
N ALA A 374 34.49 -9.67 39.50
CA ALA A 374 35.41 -9.17 38.48
C ALA A 374 34.84 -7.99 37.68
N THR A 375 33.52 -7.80 37.68
CA THR A 375 32.85 -6.79 36.84
C THR A 375 32.13 -5.70 37.64
N MET A 376 32.10 -5.78 38.97
CA MET A 376 31.34 -4.85 39.82
C MET A 376 31.70 -3.39 39.56
N GLU A 377 32.98 -3.06 39.49
CA GLU A 377 33.42 -1.67 39.27
C GLU A 377 33.03 -1.18 37.86
N ALA A 378 33.19 -2.03 36.83
CA ALA A 378 32.83 -1.69 35.45
C ALA A 378 31.32 -1.48 35.25
N PHE A 379 30.47 -2.10 36.09
CA PHE A 379 29.02 -2.03 36.01
C PHE A 379 28.37 -1.17 37.11
N LYS A 380 29.16 -0.54 37.99
CA LYS A 380 28.70 0.28 39.13
C LYS A 380 27.61 1.30 38.78
N HIS A 381 27.73 1.93 37.61
CA HIS A 381 26.82 2.99 37.15
C HIS A 381 25.76 2.51 36.14
N THR A 382 25.42 1.21 36.12
CA THR A 382 24.43 0.63 35.19
C THR A 382 23.05 0.41 35.80
N GLU A 383 22.84 0.83 37.06
CA GLU A 383 21.56 0.68 37.77
C GLU A 383 20.38 1.30 37.02
N ALA A 384 20.52 2.54 36.56
CA ALA A 384 19.46 3.24 35.83
C ALA A 384 19.09 2.51 34.53
N THR A 385 20.10 2.05 33.76
CA THR A 385 19.90 1.28 32.54
C THR A 385 19.15 -0.04 32.81
N GLN A 386 19.50 -0.74 33.91
CA GLN A 386 18.81 -1.95 34.34
C GLN A 386 17.36 -1.71 34.76
N GLN A 387 17.10 -0.68 35.58
CA GLN A 387 15.74 -0.33 36.01
C GLN A 387 14.88 0.09 34.82
N MET A 388 15.42 0.89 33.90
CA MET A 388 14.73 1.28 32.67
C MET A 388 14.38 0.04 31.82
N CYS A 389 15.30 -0.90 31.63
CA CYS A 389 15.00 -2.13 30.88
C CYS A 389 13.88 -2.94 31.54
N GLN A 390 13.87 -3.04 32.88
CA GLN A 390 12.84 -3.77 33.62
C GLN A 390 11.46 -3.11 33.46
N VAL A 391 11.36 -1.80 33.69
CA VAL A 391 10.09 -1.06 33.58
C VAL A 391 9.55 -1.10 32.14
N LEU A 392 10.43 -1.00 31.14
CA LEU A 392 10.04 -1.14 29.74
C LEU A 392 9.57 -2.57 29.41
N ASN A 393 10.27 -3.61 29.90
CA ASN A 393 9.86 -5.01 29.72
C ASN A 393 8.42 -5.22 30.22
N ASP A 394 8.20 -4.87 31.48
CA ASP A 394 6.96 -5.21 32.18
C ASP A 394 5.76 -4.48 31.56
N ALA A 395 5.93 -3.20 31.20
CA ALA A 395 4.90 -2.47 30.49
C ALA A 395 4.66 -3.03 29.06
N PHE A 396 5.72 -3.41 28.33
CA PHE A 396 5.58 -3.97 26.99
C PHE A 396 4.84 -5.30 26.99
N ASP A 397 5.15 -6.18 27.95
CA ASP A 397 4.48 -7.48 28.11
C ASP A 397 2.98 -7.30 28.40
N VAL A 398 2.62 -6.35 29.28
CA VAL A 398 1.22 -6.01 29.57
C VAL A 398 0.52 -5.43 28.35
N LEU A 399 1.17 -4.58 27.54
CA LEU A 399 0.56 -3.92 26.38
C LEU A 399 0.54 -4.78 25.10
N ASN A 400 1.20 -5.94 25.10
CA ASN A 400 1.36 -6.79 23.92
C ASN A 400 0.96 -8.25 24.16
N GLY A 401 0.07 -8.51 25.12
CA GLY A 401 -0.45 -9.84 25.43
C GLY A 401 -1.34 -10.38 24.31
N ARG A 402 -0.93 -11.46 23.65
CA ARG A 402 -1.59 -12.00 22.44
C ARG A 402 -2.22 -13.37 22.66
N GLN A 403 -1.80 -14.07 23.70
CA GLN A 403 -2.24 -15.44 23.97
C GLN A 403 -3.12 -15.49 25.21
N TYR A 404 -3.87 -16.58 25.33
CA TYR A 404 -4.69 -16.81 26.52
C TYR A 404 -3.87 -16.81 27.82
N ARG A 405 -2.59 -17.21 27.79
CA ARG A 405 -1.71 -17.14 28.97
C ARG A 405 -1.35 -15.70 29.37
N ASP A 406 -1.38 -14.77 28.42
CA ASP A 406 -1.07 -13.35 28.61
C ASP A 406 -2.34 -12.54 28.93
N ARG A 407 -3.47 -13.21 29.17
CA ARG A 407 -4.77 -12.58 29.35
C ARG A 407 -4.79 -11.72 30.62
N ILE A 408 -5.36 -10.53 30.50
CA ILE A 408 -5.62 -9.64 31.62
C ILE A 408 -7.03 -9.93 32.14
N THR A 409 -7.16 -10.21 33.43
CA THR A 409 -8.43 -10.49 34.11
C THR A 409 -8.56 -9.58 35.32
N LEU A 410 -9.76 -9.47 35.91
CA LEU A 410 -9.96 -8.73 37.16
C LEU A 410 -8.99 -9.19 38.27
N GLY A 411 -8.67 -10.48 38.34
CA GLY A 411 -7.80 -11.03 39.38
C GLY A 411 -6.31 -10.71 39.23
N ASN A 412 -5.85 -10.36 38.03
CA ASN A 412 -4.45 -9.97 37.80
C ASN A 412 -4.28 -8.50 37.38
N TRP A 413 -5.39 -7.76 37.24
CA TRP A 413 -5.38 -6.41 36.70
C TRP A 413 -4.56 -5.45 37.56
N GLU A 414 -4.70 -5.48 38.89
CA GLU A 414 -4.00 -4.53 39.77
C GLU A 414 -2.47 -4.62 39.61
N LYS A 415 -1.94 -5.84 39.49
CA LYS A 415 -0.52 -6.08 39.21
C LYS A 415 -0.10 -5.54 37.84
N ASN A 416 -0.90 -5.82 36.80
CA ASN A 416 -0.61 -5.37 35.44
C ASN A 416 -0.70 -3.84 35.31
N LYS A 417 -1.71 -3.23 35.94
CA LYS A 417 -1.90 -1.79 36.04
C LYS A 417 -0.69 -1.14 36.70
N LYS A 418 -0.18 -1.71 37.80
CA LYS A 418 1.03 -1.22 38.47
C LYS A 418 2.21 -1.12 37.51
N HIS A 419 2.46 -2.10 36.65
CA HIS A 419 3.54 -2.03 35.66
C HIS A 419 3.37 -0.87 34.67
N LEU A 420 2.14 -0.55 34.27
CA LEU A 420 1.85 0.59 33.39
C LEU A 420 2.01 1.93 34.11
N VAL A 421 1.54 2.01 35.36
CA VAL A 421 1.70 3.19 36.22
C VAL A 421 3.17 3.45 36.55
N ASP A 422 3.94 2.41 36.86
CA ASP A 422 5.38 2.55 37.14
C ASP A 422 6.14 3.15 35.94
N LEU A 423 5.75 2.82 34.70
CA LEU A 423 6.29 3.46 33.49
C LEU A 423 5.78 4.89 33.30
N LEU A 424 4.51 5.16 33.62
CA LEU A 424 3.94 6.51 33.55
C LEU A 424 4.67 7.47 34.51
N ASP A 425 4.88 7.03 35.75
CA ASP A 425 5.62 7.76 36.78
C ASP A 425 7.07 7.96 36.35
N ALA A 426 7.71 6.93 35.79
CA ALA A 426 9.07 7.04 35.26
C ALA A 426 9.17 8.10 34.15
N ILE A 427 8.16 8.19 33.28
CA ILE A 427 8.11 9.19 32.20
C ILE A 427 7.93 10.60 32.77
N ASN A 428 7.04 10.78 33.74
CA ASN A 428 6.77 12.08 34.36
C ASN A 428 8.00 12.59 35.12
N GLU A 429 8.59 11.75 35.98
CA GLU A 429 9.82 12.06 36.74
C GLU A 429 10.99 12.40 35.79
N THR A 430 11.15 11.63 34.72
CA THR A 430 12.17 11.89 33.69
C THR A 430 11.93 13.25 33.00
N GLU A 431 10.67 13.58 32.66
CA GLU A 431 10.35 14.85 32.01
C GLU A 431 10.58 16.05 32.95
N GLU A 432 10.17 15.94 34.22
CA GLU A 432 10.39 16.97 35.24
C GLU A 432 11.87 17.26 35.45
N HIS A 433 12.69 16.21 35.62
CA HIS A 433 14.14 16.37 35.73
C HIS A 433 14.75 17.08 34.51
N SER A 434 14.28 16.76 33.30
CA SER A 434 14.80 17.39 32.07
C SER A 434 14.36 18.85 31.95
N ARG A 435 13.14 19.20 32.39
CA ARG A 435 12.64 20.58 32.39
C ARG A 435 13.32 21.45 33.45
N ALA A 436 13.71 20.87 34.59
CA ALA A 436 14.36 21.60 35.67
C ALA A 436 15.70 22.23 35.27
N SER A 437 16.47 21.61 34.36
CA SER A 437 17.70 22.20 33.83
C SER A 437 18.12 21.55 32.51
N LYS A 438 18.61 22.39 31.57
CA LYS A 438 19.19 21.92 30.31
C LYS A 438 20.44 21.03 30.52
N PHE A 439 21.10 21.12 31.68
CA PHE A 439 22.27 20.30 32.02
C PHE A 439 21.91 18.88 32.50
N ASN A 440 20.63 18.63 32.84
CA ASN A 440 20.18 17.33 33.36
C ASN A 440 20.05 16.25 32.28
N GLY A 441 20.30 16.60 31.02
CA GLY A 441 20.17 15.69 29.89
C GLY A 441 18.74 15.54 29.38
N LEU A 442 18.63 14.85 28.26
CA LEU A 442 17.37 14.55 27.59
C LEU A 442 16.72 13.29 28.17
N PRO A 443 15.39 13.19 28.15
CA PRO A 443 14.70 11.95 28.46
C PRO A 443 15.17 10.80 27.55
N PHE A 444 15.09 9.55 28.04
CA PHE A 444 15.38 8.32 27.27
C PHE A 444 14.48 8.10 26.03
N ILE A 445 13.50 8.97 25.83
CA ILE A 445 12.51 8.96 24.75
C ILE A 445 12.34 10.37 24.20
N SER A 446 12.11 10.52 22.89
CA SER A 446 11.88 11.85 22.30
C SER A 446 10.62 12.51 22.89
N ASN A 447 10.57 13.84 23.01
CA ASN A 447 9.39 14.55 23.53
C ASN A 447 8.08 14.14 22.82
N THR A 448 8.14 13.94 21.50
CA THR A 448 6.97 13.52 20.73
C THR A 448 6.54 12.09 21.05
N SER A 449 7.49 11.17 21.23
CA SER A 449 7.20 9.79 21.64
C SER A 449 6.82 9.71 23.11
N LEU A 450 7.33 10.59 23.97
CA LEU A 450 7.00 10.71 25.38
C LEU A 450 5.51 11.00 25.56
N LYS A 451 5.02 12.06 24.90
CA LYS A 451 3.60 12.43 24.92
C LYS A 451 2.70 11.32 24.41
N ALA A 452 3.13 10.60 23.38
CA ALA A 452 2.33 9.52 22.82
C ALA A 452 2.36 8.24 23.68
N MET A 453 3.46 7.97 24.38
CA MET A 453 3.54 6.92 25.40
C MET A 453 2.62 7.23 26.57
N ARG A 454 2.57 8.49 27.01
CA ARG A 454 1.62 8.95 28.02
C ARG A 454 0.16 8.68 27.60
N ILE A 455 -0.24 9.14 26.41
CA ILE A 455 -1.58 8.86 25.85
C ILE A 455 -1.86 7.35 25.82
N THR A 456 -0.94 6.57 25.26
CA THR A 456 -1.12 5.12 25.05
C THR A 456 -1.26 4.37 26.37
N LEU A 457 -0.46 4.71 27.39
CA LEU A 457 -0.55 4.11 28.72
C LEU A 457 -1.87 4.46 29.40
N THR A 458 -2.26 5.74 29.42
CA THR A 458 -3.53 6.19 30.00
C THR A 458 -4.72 5.54 29.29
N SER A 459 -4.75 5.55 27.95
CA SER A 459 -5.79 4.88 27.18
C SER A 459 -5.86 3.38 27.41
N ALA A 460 -4.72 2.69 27.51
CA ALA A 460 -4.72 1.26 27.79
C ALA A 460 -5.29 0.95 29.18
N ILE A 461 -4.92 1.72 30.20
CA ILE A 461 -5.45 1.58 31.57
C ILE A 461 -6.97 1.78 31.57
N GLU A 462 -7.45 2.91 31.07
CA GLU A 462 -8.87 3.25 31.05
C GLU A 462 -9.69 2.25 30.22
N LEU A 463 -9.20 1.87 29.04
CA LEU A 463 -9.88 0.92 28.16
C LEU A 463 -9.96 -0.47 28.80
N ILE A 464 -8.89 -0.97 29.42
CA ILE A 464 -8.89 -2.29 30.07
C ILE A 464 -9.87 -2.28 31.26
N GLU A 465 -9.86 -1.24 32.09
CA GLU A 465 -10.79 -1.08 33.20
C GLU A 465 -12.24 -1.03 32.72
N TYR A 466 -12.50 -0.24 31.69
CA TYR A 466 -13.82 -0.15 31.08
C TYR A 466 -14.30 -1.52 30.55
N LEU A 467 -13.46 -2.24 29.82
CA LEU A 467 -13.82 -3.56 29.29
C LEU A 467 -14.06 -4.60 30.39
N LEU A 468 -13.22 -4.64 31.43
CA LEU A 468 -13.35 -5.61 32.52
C LEU A 468 -14.50 -5.27 33.48
N MET A 469 -14.66 -4.00 33.85
CA MET A 469 -15.55 -3.57 34.95
C MET A 469 -16.91 -3.05 34.47
N LYS A 470 -16.98 -2.41 33.29
CA LYS A 470 -18.24 -1.88 32.75
C LYS A 470 -18.85 -2.82 31.71
N CYS A 471 -18.02 -3.37 30.82
CA CYS A 471 -18.46 -4.34 29.82
C CYS A 471 -18.49 -5.79 30.34
N ASN A 472 -18.05 -6.07 31.56
CA ASN A 472 -18.01 -7.41 32.16
C ASN A 472 -17.27 -8.44 31.29
N TYR A 473 -16.13 -8.07 30.72
CA TYR A 473 -15.28 -9.01 30.00
C TYR A 473 -14.59 -9.98 30.96
N ASP A 474 -14.60 -11.29 30.65
CA ASP A 474 -13.84 -12.29 31.41
C ASP A 474 -12.34 -12.00 31.40
N PHE A 475 -11.85 -11.54 30.24
CA PHE A 475 -10.47 -11.19 30.03
C PHE A 475 -10.28 -10.26 28.83
N VAL A 476 -9.14 -9.57 28.81
CA VAL A 476 -8.69 -8.69 27.73
C VAL A 476 -7.34 -9.19 27.19
N LEU A 477 -7.18 -9.14 25.86
CA LEU A 477 -5.90 -9.34 25.19
C LEU A 477 -5.46 -7.99 24.62
N SER A 478 -4.54 -7.33 25.32
CA SER A 478 -4.03 -5.99 24.95
C SER A 478 -3.33 -5.98 23.59
N GLY A 479 -2.81 -7.11 23.14
CA GLY A 479 -2.32 -7.32 21.77
C GLY A 479 -3.41 -7.25 20.70
N LYS A 480 -4.66 -6.92 21.03
CA LYS A 480 -5.72 -6.51 20.10
C LYS A 480 -5.75 -4.99 19.83
N PHE A 481 -5.04 -4.18 20.63
CA PHE A 481 -5.00 -2.72 20.53
C PHE A 481 -3.82 -2.18 19.71
N ASN A 482 -3.08 -3.05 19.02
CA ASN A 482 -1.89 -2.72 18.24
C ASN A 482 -2.11 -2.95 16.74
N GLN A 483 -1.22 -2.38 15.91
CA GLN A 483 -1.39 -2.36 14.46
C GLN A 483 -0.76 -3.57 13.74
N ASP A 484 -0.26 -4.56 14.47
CA ASP A 484 0.40 -5.74 13.89
C ASP A 484 -0.47 -6.51 12.90
N CYS A 485 -1.79 -6.53 13.10
CA CYS A 485 -2.71 -7.17 12.15
C CYS A 485 -2.63 -6.54 10.76
N LEU A 486 -2.36 -5.24 10.70
CA LEU A 486 -2.28 -4.45 9.49
C LEU A 486 -0.86 -4.52 8.88
N GLU A 487 0.19 -4.57 9.70
CA GLU A 487 1.55 -4.90 9.22
C GLU A 487 1.59 -6.31 8.58
N ARG A 488 0.91 -7.28 9.16
CA ARG A 488 0.72 -8.63 8.58
C ARG A 488 -0.02 -8.56 7.26
N PHE A 489 -1.10 -7.79 7.21
CA PHE A 489 -1.84 -7.57 5.99
C PHE A 489 -0.93 -7.04 4.87
N PHE A 490 -0.11 -6.03 5.16
CA PHE A 490 0.88 -5.51 4.19
C PHE A 490 1.97 -6.51 3.82
N GLY A 491 2.45 -7.32 4.77
CA GLY A 491 3.39 -8.41 4.48
C GLY A 491 2.83 -9.40 3.43
N ILE A 492 1.55 -9.75 3.56
CA ILE A 492 0.85 -10.60 2.59
C ILE A 492 0.76 -9.90 1.23
N VAL A 493 0.38 -8.62 1.21
CA VAL A 493 0.28 -7.84 -0.04
C VAL A 493 1.62 -7.82 -0.78
N ARG A 494 2.73 -7.56 -0.08
CA ARG A 494 4.08 -7.57 -0.67
C ARG A 494 4.46 -8.94 -1.21
N SER A 495 4.15 -10.01 -0.50
CA SER A 495 4.42 -11.40 -0.94
C SER A 495 3.70 -11.76 -2.24
N CYS A 496 2.42 -11.38 -2.37
CA CYS A 496 1.63 -11.57 -3.60
C CYS A 496 2.22 -10.86 -4.84
N GLY A 497 3.04 -9.81 -4.64
CA GLY A 497 3.66 -9.01 -5.70
C GLY A 497 4.80 -9.70 -6.45
N GLY A 498 5.17 -10.94 -6.10
CA GLY A 498 6.22 -11.70 -6.79
C GLY A 498 7.64 -11.21 -6.54
N GLY A 499 7.91 -10.67 -5.34
CA GLY A 499 9.23 -10.19 -4.93
C GLY A 499 9.54 -8.73 -5.30
N LEU A 500 8.54 -7.95 -5.73
CA LEU A 500 8.64 -6.49 -5.76
C LEU A 500 8.37 -5.94 -4.35
N ASP A 501 9.27 -5.12 -3.81
CA ASP A 501 9.14 -4.54 -2.45
C ASP A 501 7.87 -3.68 -2.26
N ALA A 502 7.31 -3.15 -3.35
CA ALA A 502 6.10 -2.32 -3.35
C ALA A 502 5.26 -2.52 -4.64
N PRO A 503 3.96 -2.90 -4.54
CA PRO A 503 3.07 -3.01 -5.71
C PRO A 503 2.71 -1.62 -6.28
N THR A 504 2.25 -1.55 -7.53
CA THR A 504 1.60 -0.34 -8.06
C THR A 504 0.20 -0.17 -7.46
N ALA A 505 -0.41 1.02 -7.48
CA ALA A 505 -1.77 1.24 -6.98
C ALA A 505 -2.81 0.25 -7.58
N SER A 506 -2.76 0.03 -8.90
CA SER A 506 -3.61 -0.94 -9.57
C SER A 506 -3.33 -2.40 -9.19
N THR A 507 -2.07 -2.75 -8.92
CA THR A 507 -1.69 -4.08 -8.44
C THR A 507 -2.09 -4.27 -6.98
N PHE A 508 -1.91 -3.25 -6.14
CA PHE A 508 -2.36 -3.22 -4.76
C PHE A 508 -3.84 -3.47 -4.69
N MET A 509 -4.66 -2.73 -5.45
CA MET A 509 -6.11 -2.91 -5.46
C MET A 509 -6.53 -4.31 -5.88
N ARG A 510 -5.85 -4.91 -6.86
CA ARG A 510 -6.09 -6.32 -7.25
C ARG A 510 -5.76 -7.29 -6.12
N ILE A 511 -4.61 -7.11 -5.46
CA ILE A 511 -4.20 -7.97 -4.35
C ILE A 511 -5.12 -7.75 -3.14
N TYR A 512 -5.43 -6.51 -2.79
CA TYR A 512 -6.36 -6.13 -1.73
C TYR A 512 -7.71 -6.86 -1.91
N ARG A 513 -8.29 -6.83 -3.12
CA ARG A 513 -9.49 -7.62 -3.47
C ARG A 513 -9.31 -9.12 -3.23
N MET A 514 -8.16 -9.66 -3.64
CA MET A 514 -7.87 -11.08 -3.52
C MET A 514 -7.63 -11.48 -2.05
N LEU A 515 -7.12 -10.58 -1.23
CA LEU A 515 -6.89 -10.78 0.20
C LEU A 515 -8.15 -10.60 1.01
N SER A 516 -9.15 -9.87 0.53
CA SER A 516 -10.51 -9.94 1.09
C SER A 516 -11.07 -11.38 1.11
N MET A 517 -10.49 -12.29 0.31
CA MET A 517 -10.83 -13.72 0.21
C MET A 517 -9.88 -14.58 1.08
N TYR A 518 -9.48 -14.06 2.24
CA TYR A 518 -8.25 -14.35 2.99
C TYR A 518 -7.86 -15.82 3.27
N VAL A 519 -8.80 -16.69 3.65
CA VAL A 519 -8.45 -17.98 4.29
C VAL A 519 -7.56 -18.85 3.39
N PRO A 520 -7.83 -18.98 2.09
CA PRO A 520 -6.99 -19.78 1.22
C PRO A 520 -5.69 -19.08 0.77
N VAL A 521 -5.61 -17.73 0.79
CA VAL A 521 -4.40 -16.97 0.39
C VAL A 521 -3.30 -17.04 1.47
N ARG A 522 -3.68 -17.10 2.75
CA ARG A 522 -2.71 -17.34 3.83
C ARG A 522 -2.12 -18.76 3.78
N ASN A 523 -2.96 -19.79 3.62
CA ASN A 523 -2.48 -21.18 3.45
C ASN A 523 -1.72 -21.38 2.11
N ALA A 524 -1.68 -20.35 1.27
CA ALA A 524 -1.03 -20.30 -0.02
C ALA A 524 0.41 -19.83 0.03
N LEU A 525 0.70 -18.91 0.94
CA LEU A 525 1.94 -18.15 0.97
C LEU A 525 2.72 -18.56 2.22
N ARG A 526 3.94 -19.11 2.04
CA ARG A 526 4.92 -19.12 3.14
C ARG A 526 5.30 -17.66 3.40
N ILE A 527 4.86 -17.11 4.52
CA ILE A 527 5.19 -15.74 4.91
C ILE A 527 6.47 -15.84 5.75
N ASP A 528 7.64 -15.76 5.11
CA ASP A 528 8.91 -15.59 5.81
C ASP A 528 9.08 -14.11 6.23
N GLY A 529 8.09 -13.60 6.97
CA GLY A 529 8.05 -12.24 7.48
C GLY A 529 8.63 -12.15 8.90
N ASN A 530 8.97 -10.93 9.33
CA ASN A 530 9.41 -10.64 10.71
C ASN A 530 8.26 -10.73 11.74
N ILE A 531 7.22 -11.51 11.43
CA ILE A 531 5.93 -11.51 12.09
C ILE A 531 5.61 -12.92 12.56
N ASP A 532 5.28 -13.04 13.84
CA ASP A 532 4.98 -14.29 14.53
C ASP A 532 3.86 -15.11 13.85
N ASP A 533 4.12 -16.40 13.63
CA ASP A 533 3.26 -17.37 12.93
C ASP A 533 2.02 -17.79 13.74
N GLN A 534 1.90 -17.34 14.99
CA GLN A 534 1.00 -17.95 15.97
C GLN A 534 -0.46 -17.43 15.94
N GLU A 535 -0.74 -16.20 15.48
CA GLU A 535 -2.13 -15.67 15.46
C GLU A 535 -2.86 -16.02 14.14
N ARG A 536 -3.94 -16.80 14.23
CA ARG A 536 -4.84 -17.14 13.11
C ARG A 536 -5.83 -16.01 12.81
N MET A 537 -5.35 -14.95 12.17
CA MET A 537 -6.19 -13.94 11.54
C MET A 537 -7.01 -14.58 10.40
N HIS A 538 -8.24 -14.13 10.15
CA HIS A 538 -9.11 -14.52 9.03
C HIS A 538 -9.90 -13.28 8.52
N ILE A 539 -10.28 -13.18 7.24
CA ILE A 539 -11.14 -12.09 6.72
C ILE A 539 -12.51 -12.67 6.36
N LEU A 540 -13.58 -11.93 6.66
CA LEU A 540 -14.96 -12.43 6.60
C LEU A 540 -15.51 -12.54 5.18
N THR A 541 -15.08 -11.67 4.26
CA THR A 541 -15.79 -11.54 2.98
C THR A 541 -15.61 -12.75 2.05
N SER A 542 -16.68 -13.53 1.86
CA SER A 542 -16.78 -14.57 0.82
C SER A 542 -17.46 -13.98 -0.43
N TYR A 543 -16.67 -13.63 -1.45
CA TYR A 543 -17.13 -12.92 -2.66
C TYR A 543 -17.77 -13.83 -3.73
N LYS A 544 -18.27 -15.03 -3.40
CA LYS A 544 -18.78 -15.99 -4.41
C LYS A 544 -19.90 -15.41 -5.28
N ASP A 545 -20.93 -14.84 -4.67
CA ASP A 545 -22.13 -14.37 -5.38
C ASP A 545 -21.99 -12.92 -5.90
N CYS A 546 -21.25 -12.08 -5.15
CA CYS A 546 -20.95 -10.71 -5.56
C CYS A 546 -20.05 -10.66 -6.81
N MET A 547 -19.10 -11.59 -6.99
CA MET A 547 -18.26 -11.64 -8.19
C MET A 547 -19.08 -11.83 -9.47
N LEU A 548 -20.10 -12.69 -9.46
CA LEU A 548 -20.89 -12.96 -10.65
C LEU A 548 -21.87 -11.82 -10.99
N LYS A 549 -22.45 -11.18 -9.96
CA LYS A 549 -23.36 -10.03 -10.13
C LYS A 549 -22.61 -8.78 -10.59
N SER A 550 -21.53 -8.41 -9.88
CA SER A 550 -20.71 -7.25 -10.23
C SER A 550 -20.01 -7.39 -11.59
N PHE A 551 -19.69 -8.62 -12.02
CA PHE A 551 -19.18 -8.89 -13.35
C PHE A 551 -20.16 -8.48 -14.45
N LYS A 552 -21.45 -8.83 -14.32
CA LYS A 552 -22.47 -8.49 -15.31
C LYS A 552 -22.72 -6.98 -15.33
N GLU A 553 -22.94 -6.39 -14.16
CA GLU A 553 -23.21 -4.95 -14.03
C GLU A 553 -22.07 -4.07 -14.55
N ASN A 554 -20.81 -4.45 -14.32
CA ASN A 554 -19.65 -3.70 -14.85
C ASN A 554 -19.51 -3.82 -16.36
N VAL A 555 -19.73 -5.02 -16.92
CA VAL A 555 -19.69 -5.21 -18.37
C VAL A 555 -20.75 -4.33 -19.03
N ASP A 556 -21.95 -4.25 -18.46
CA ASP A 556 -23.04 -3.41 -18.95
C ASP A 556 -22.72 -1.91 -18.83
N ARG A 557 -22.20 -1.47 -17.67
CA ARG A 557 -21.82 -0.06 -17.45
C ARG A 557 -20.68 0.38 -18.39
N SER A 558 -19.65 -0.46 -18.55
CA SER A 558 -18.58 -0.22 -19.52
C SER A 558 -19.15 -0.18 -20.94
N ALA A 559 -20.03 -1.09 -21.34
CA ALA A 559 -20.64 -1.07 -22.66
C ALA A 559 -21.41 0.25 -22.92
N LYS A 560 -22.21 0.71 -21.97
CA LYS A 560 -22.91 2.00 -22.05
C LYS A 560 -21.95 3.18 -22.23
N MET A 561 -20.87 3.26 -21.45
CA MET A 561 -19.91 4.36 -21.55
C MET A 561 -19.16 4.35 -22.89
N ARG A 562 -18.80 3.17 -23.40
CA ARG A 562 -18.19 3.04 -24.74
C ARG A 562 -19.14 3.54 -25.83
N ASN A 563 -20.43 3.19 -25.73
CA ASN A 563 -21.44 3.65 -26.68
C ASN A 563 -21.60 5.17 -26.62
N ASN A 564 -21.71 5.77 -25.43
CA ASN A 564 -21.79 7.22 -25.28
C ASN A 564 -20.60 7.97 -25.91
N LEU A 565 -19.38 7.44 -25.77
CA LEU A 565 -18.18 8.04 -26.40
C LEU A 565 -18.20 7.89 -27.91
N LYS A 566 -18.65 6.75 -28.44
CA LYS A 566 -18.85 6.55 -29.88
C LYS A 566 -19.92 7.50 -30.42
N ASP A 567 -21.01 7.70 -29.69
CA ASP A 567 -22.08 8.63 -30.04
C ASP A 567 -21.58 10.09 -30.04
N HIS A 568 -20.69 10.44 -29.11
CA HIS A 568 -20.05 11.75 -29.08
C HIS A 568 -19.17 11.99 -30.32
N ILE A 569 -18.35 10.99 -30.70
CA ILE A 569 -17.57 11.03 -31.94
C ILE A 569 -18.50 11.15 -33.14
N LEU A 570 -19.54 10.31 -33.21
CA LEU A 570 -20.52 10.29 -34.28
C LEU A 570 -21.19 11.66 -34.47
N THR A 571 -21.60 12.30 -33.38
CA THR A 571 -22.20 13.64 -33.38
C THR A 571 -21.24 14.69 -33.96
N GLY A 572 -19.96 14.65 -33.55
CA GLY A 572 -18.91 15.52 -34.10
C GLY A 572 -18.68 15.33 -35.59
N LEU A 573 -18.67 14.07 -36.05
CA LEU A 573 -18.47 13.72 -37.46
C LEU A 573 -19.62 14.21 -38.35
N ILE A 574 -20.86 14.19 -37.86
CA ILE A 574 -22.03 14.71 -38.60
C ILE A 574 -21.88 16.23 -38.82
N PHE A 575 -21.38 16.98 -37.83
CA PHE A 575 -21.16 18.42 -37.96
C PHE A 575 -20.10 18.77 -39.02
N ALA A 576 -19.02 17.98 -39.10
CA ALA A 576 -17.92 18.21 -40.05
C ALA A 576 -18.29 17.98 -41.53
N THR A 577 -19.41 17.32 -41.84
CA THR A 577 -19.88 17.16 -43.23
C THR A 577 -20.46 18.45 -43.84
N ARG A 578 -20.60 19.53 -43.08
CA ARG A 578 -21.28 20.78 -43.51
C ARG A 578 -20.38 21.84 -44.18
N SER A 579 -19.06 21.69 -44.26
CA SER A 579 -18.21 22.45 -45.19
C SER A 579 -16.76 21.95 -45.18
N GLU A 580 -16.09 22.18 -46.31
CA GLU A 580 -14.65 22.09 -46.60
C GLU A 580 -14.12 20.80 -47.27
N MET A 581 -13.72 20.96 -48.54
CA MET A 581 -12.79 20.08 -49.24
C MET A 581 -11.38 20.34 -48.70
N VAL A 582 -10.77 19.33 -48.07
CA VAL A 582 -9.44 19.45 -47.46
C VAL A 582 -8.35 18.92 -48.40
N SER A 583 -7.20 19.60 -48.43
CA SER A 583 -5.98 19.14 -49.08
C SER A 583 -5.47 17.85 -48.44
N LEU A 584 -5.26 16.80 -49.24
CA LEU A 584 -4.73 15.51 -48.77
C LEU A 584 -3.24 15.66 -48.38
N GLY A 585 -2.97 15.78 -47.09
CA GLY A 585 -1.64 15.76 -46.49
C GLY A 585 -1.72 15.32 -45.04
N ASP A 586 -0.64 14.72 -44.51
CA ASP A 586 -0.50 14.44 -43.08
C ASP A 586 0.64 15.24 -42.47
N ASP A 587 0.43 15.76 -41.26
CA ASP A 587 1.43 16.53 -40.50
C ASP A 587 2.43 15.62 -39.75
N LEU A 588 2.46 14.32 -40.06
CA LEU A 588 3.27 13.33 -39.35
C LEU A 588 4.67 13.28 -39.95
N ASP A 589 5.68 13.03 -39.11
CA ASP A 589 7.02 12.73 -39.61
C ASP A 589 7.06 11.37 -40.31
N LEU A 590 8.08 11.14 -41.14
CA LEU A 590 8.23 9.91 -41.94
C LEU A 590 8.08 8.61 -41.12
N VAL A 591 8.59 8.59 -39.88
CA VAL A 591 8.52 7.43 -39.00
C VAL A 591 7.11 7.24 -38.47
N GLN A 592 6.47 8.33 -38.05
CA GLN A 592 5.10 8.33 -37.54
C GLN A 592 4.10 7.97 -38.63
N SER A 593 4.22 8.51 -39.84
CA SER A 593 3.39 8.15 -40.99
C SER A 593 3.46 6.64 -41.28
N ASN A 594 4.67 6.07 -41.29
CA ASN A 594 4.87 4.63 -41.48
C ASN A 594 4.28 3.77 -40.35
N ALA A 595 4.50 4.18 -39.10
CA ALA A 595 3.95 3.47 -37.94
C ALA A 595 2.42 3.52 -37.91
N THR A 596 1.84 4.67 -38.25
CA THR A 596 0.40 4.92 -38.29
C THR A 596 -0.26 4.08 -39.38
N TYR A 597 0.30 4.08 -40.58
CA TYR A 597 -0.20 3.24 -41.68
C TYR A 597 -0.14 1.75 -41.36
N TYR A 598 0.94 1.27 -40.74
CA TYR A 598 1.04 -0.11 -40.24
C TYR A 598 -0.08 -0.45 -39.24
N ASN A 599 -0.39 0.49 -38.34
CA ASN A 599 -1.48 0.33 -37.37
C ASN A 599 -2.87 0.34 -38.02
N CYS A 600 -3.09 1.11 -39.10
CA CYS A 600 -4.34 1.07 -39.86
C CYS A 600 -4.61 -0.35 -40.40
N GLY A 601 -3.59 -0.99 -40.99
CA GLY A 601 -3.70 -2.37 -41.46
C GLY A 601 -4.01 -3.37 -40.35
N TYR A 602 -3.36 -3.22 -39.19
CA TYR A 602 -3.66 -4.03 -38.01
C TYR A 602 -5.09 -3.81 -37.50
N LEU A 603 -5.55 -2.55 -37.45
CA LEU A 603 -6.88 -2.19 -36.97
C LEU A 603 -7.97 -2.87 -37.83
N ILE A 604 -7.88 -2.74 -39.15
CA ILE A 604 -8.79 -3.41 -40.10
C ILE A 604 -8.75 -4.93 -39.88
N PHE A 605 -7.57 -5.53 -39.83
CA PHE A 605 -7.42 -6.97 -39.63
C PHE A 605 -8.07 -7.44 -38.32
N SER A 606 -7.89 -6.68 -37.24
CA SER A 606 -8.36 -7.03 -35.90
C SER A 606 -9.85 -6.77 -35.65
N ARG A 607 -10.51 -5.98 -36.51
CA ARG A 607 -11.91 -5.56 -36.36
C ARG A 607 -12.81 -5.94 -37.53
N LYS A 608 -12.31 -6.64 -38.54
CA LYS A 608 -13.08 -7.05 -39.73
C LYS A 608 -14.39 -7.79 -39.40
N GLU A 609 -14.41 -8.60 -38.33
CA GLU A 609 -15.59 -9.37 -37.90
C GLU A 609 -16.64 -8.50 -37.20
N GLU A 610 -16.28 -7.29 -36.77
CA GLU A 610 -17.17 -6.31 -36.16
C GLU A 610 -17.73 -5.31 -37.19
N ILE A 611 -17.27 -5.39 -38.45
CA ILE A 611 -17.74 -4.56 -39.57
C ILE A 611 -18.67 -5.41 -40.43
N ASN A 612 -19.98 -5.31 -40.20
CA ASN A 612 -21.00 -6.13 -40.86
C ASN A 612 -21.36 -5.71 -42.30
N CYS A 613 -20.49 -4.95 -42.99
CA CYS A 613 -20.74 -4.43 -44.33
C CYS A 613 -19.53 -4.60 -45.25
N ASP A 614 -19.65 -5.50 -46.23
CA ASP A 614 -18.56 -5.81 -47.18
C ASP A 614 -18.14 -4.58 -48.00
N LYS A 615 -19.09 -3.72 -48.38
CA LYS A 615 -18.79 -2.46 -49.09
C LYS A 615 -17.92 -1.52 -48.24
N CYS A 616 -18.18 -1.45 -46.94
CA CYS A 616 -17.37 -0.65 -46.02
C CYS A 616 -15.98 -1.26 -45.86
N LEU A 617 -15.90 -2.58 -45.62
CA LEU A 617 -14.64 -3.27 -45.47
C LEU A 617 -13.75 -3.12 -46.72
N ALA A 618 -14.31 -3.29 -47.92
CA ALA A 618 -13.62 -3.10 -49.18
C ALA A 618 -13.07 -1.67 -49.32
N SER A 619 -13.84 -0.65 -48.94
CA SER A 619 -13.41 0.76 -49.02
C SER A 619 -12.30 1.15 -48.02
N LEU A 620 -12.08 0.35 -46.98
CA LEU A 620 -11.04 0.57 -45.96
C LEU A 620 -9.71 -0.07 -46.35
N THR A 621 -9.72 -1.06 -47.25
CA THR A 621 -8.54 -1.76 -47.72
C THR A 621 -8.12 -1.29 -49.11
N SER A 622 -6.85 -1.44 -49.45
CA SER A 622 -6.40 -1.40 -50.85
C SER A 622 -5.42 -2.54 -51.12
N GLU A 623 -5.13 -2.78 -52.39
CA GLU A 623 -3.97 -3.57 -52.78
C GLU A 623 -2.71 -2.71 -52.85
N LYS A 624 -1.53 -3.36 -52.81
CA LYS A 624 -0.25 -2.66 -52.94
C LYS A 624 -0.12 -1.94 -54.30
N SER A 625 -0.65 -2.54 -55.36
CA SER A 625 -0.70 -2.01 -56.73
C SER A 625 -1.54 -0.75 -56.86
N GLU A 626 -2.50 -0.54 -55.96
CA GLU A 626 -3.43 0.60 -55.98
C GLU A 626 -2.90 1.82 -55.22
N LEU A 627 -1.79 1.66 -54.48
CA LEU A 627 -1.16 2.76 -53.76
C LEU A 627 -0.27 3.59 -54.70
N PRO A 628 -0.20 4.91 -54.52
CA PRO A 628 0.70 5.75 -55.30
C PRO A 628 2.15 5.29 -55.17
N SER A 629 2.89 5.32 -56.28
CA SER A 629 4.29 4.88 -56.34
C SER A 629 5.22 5.62 -55.37
N GLU A 630 4.88 6.85 -54.97
CA GLU A 630 5.63 7.68 -54.01
C GLU A 630 5.02 7.69 -52.59
N PHE A 631 4.10 6.78 -52.27
CA PHE A 631 3.44 6.76 -50.96
C PHE A 631 4.31 6.11 -49.87
N TYR A 632 5.18 6.91 -49.26
CA TYR A 632 6.18 6.45 -48.29
C TYR A 632 5.61 5.86 -47.00
N ALA A 633 4.38 6.20 -46.60
CA ALA A 633 3.78 5.68 -45.37
C ALA A 633 3.53 4.16 -45.43
N ALA A 634 3.41 3.56 -46.62
CA ALA A 634 3.24 2.11 -46.77
C ALA A 634 4.56 1.32 -46.78
N HIS A 635 5.71 2.00 -46.71
CA HIS A 635 7.02 1.40 -46.99
C HIS A 635 7.40 0.33 -45.95
N ILE A 636 7.26 0.62 -44.65
CA ILE A 636 7.55 -0.36 -43.59
C ILE A 636 6.61 -1.56 -43.63
N THR A 637 5.31 -1.33 -43.91
CA THR A 637 4.34 -2.43 -44.08
C THR A 637 4.74 -3.33 -45.24
N THR A 638 5.21 -2.75 -46.35
CA THR A 638 5.71 -3.49 -47.50
C THR A 638 6.93 -4.33 -47.14
N LEU A 639 7.93 -3.73 -46.48
CA LEU A 639 9.16 -4.43 -46.08
C LEU A 639 8.91 -5.58 -45.08
N LYS A 640 7.93 -5.42 -44.19
CA LYS A 640 7.57 -6.44 -43.19
C LYS A 640 6.62 -7.51 -43.73
N SER A 641 5.94 -7.23 -44.85
CA SER A 641 4.92 -8.13 -45.36
C SER A 641 5.54 -9.40 -45.91
N LYS A 642 5.02 -10.55 -45.46
CA LYS A 642 5.24 -11.87 -46.06
C LYS A 642 4.02 -12.36 -46.84
N GLY A 643 3.18 -11.42 -47.29
CA GLY A 643 1.94 -11.70 -48.04
C GLY A 643 0.65 -11.68 -47.22
N PHE A 644 0.72 -11.54 -45.90
CA PHE A 644 -0.46 -11.61 -45.01
C PHE A 644 -0.86 -10.28 -44.36
N LEU A 645 -0.06 -9.22 -44.52
CA LEU A 645 -0.39 -7.90 -43.96
C LEU A 645 -1.44 -7.20 -44.81
N ARG A 646 -2.37 -6.49 -44.15
CA ARG A 646 -3.41 -5.70 -44.80
C ARG A 646 -2.90 -4.29 -45.09
N PHE A 647 -3.18 -3.81 -46.31
CA PHE A 647 -2.92 -2.44 -46.73
C PHE A 647 -4.21 -1.63 -46.59
N ALA A 648 -4.09 -0.46 -45.98
CA ALA A 648 -5.21 0.46 -45.78
C ALA A 648 -5.38 1.38 -46.99
N SER A 649 -6.63 1.73 -47.31
CA SER A 649 -6.92 2.74 -48.32
C SER A 649 -6.38 4.12 -47.90
N LEU A 650 -6.04 4.96 -48.88
CA LEU A 650 -5.55 6.33 -48.63
C LEU A 650 -6.53 7.13 -47.78
N GLY A 651 -7.82 7.04 -48.10
CA GLY A 651 -8.85 7.78 -47.36
C GLY A 651 -8.94 7.37 -45.90
N PHE A 652 -8.80 6.08 -45.59
CA PHE A 652 -8.77 5.62 -44.21
C PHE A 652 -7.49 6.06 -43.49
N TYR A 653 -6.34 5.98 -44.16
CA TYR A 653 -5.07 6.43 -43.60
C TYR A 653 -5.11 7.90 -43.18
N TYR A 654 -5.57 8.81 -44.05
CA TYR A 654 -5.56 10.25 -43.72
C TYR A 654 -6.48 10.61 -42.55
N ILE A 655 -7.63 9.93 -42.41
CA ILE A 655 -8.50 10.10 -41.23
C ILE A 655 -7.75 9.71 -39.96
N ILE A 656 -7.10 8.55 -39.94
CA ILE A 656 -6.35 8.07 -38.78
C ILE A 656 -5.09 8.90 -38.53
N ALA A 657 -4.42 9.40 -39.58
CA ALA A 657 -3.24 10.25 -39.47
C ALA A 657 -3.58 11.59 -38.80
N LYS A 658 -4.73 12.19 -39.15
CA LYS A 658 -5.24 13.38 -38.46
C LYS A 658 -5.54 13.10 -36.99
N VAL A 659 -6.19 11.97 -36.69
CA VAL A 659 -6.43 11.52 -35.31
C VAL A 659 -5.11 11.31 -34.54
N GLU A 660 -4.09 10.70 -35.17
CA GLU A 660 -2.78 10.51 -34.55
C GLU A 660 -2.07 11.85 -34.29
N SER A 661 -2.18 12.84 -35.18
CA SER A 661 -1.61 14.18 -34.96
C SER A 661 -2.22 14.84 -33.71
N ILE A 662 -3.54 14.77 -33.55
CA ILE A 662 -4.25 15.27 -32.36
C ILE A 662 -3.82 14.49 -31.11
N LEU A 663 -3.75 13.15 -31.20
CA LEU A 663 -3.29 12.29 -30.11
C LEU A 663 -1.86 12.61 -29.69
N GLN A 664 -0.94 12.82 -30.63
CA GLN A 664 0.46 13.15 -30.32
C GLN A 664 0.58 14.51 -29.64
N LYS A 665 -0.16 15.51 -30.10
CA LYS A 665 -0.23 16.83 -29.45
C LYS A 665 -0.79 16.70 -28.03
N HIS A 666 -1.86 15.93 -27.85
CA HIS A 666 -2.43 15.68 -26.52
C HIS A 666 -1.47 14.91 -25.60
N LEU A 667 -0.85 13.83 -26.08
CA LEU A 667 0.05 12.98 -25.28
C LEU A 667 1.40 13.67 -24.93
N LYS A 668 1.74 14.76 -25.61
CA LYS A 668 2.87 15.65 -25.28
C LYS A 668 2.49 16.78 -24.30
N SER A 669 1.20 17.01 -24.08
CA SER A 669 0.70 18.06 -23.18
C SER A 669 0.66 17.59 -21.73
N GLU A 670 0.51 18.52 -20.78
CA GLU A 670 0.39 18.18 -19.35
C GLU A 670 -0.91 17.39 -19.06
N GLU A 671 -1.93 17.55 -19.89
CA GLU A 671 -3.23 16.87 -19.79
C GLU A 671 -3.19 15.40 -20.26
N ALA A 672 -2.05 14.91 -20.76
CA ALA A 672 -1.88 13.55 -21.28
C ALA A 672 -2.07 12.47 -20.21
N TYR A 673 -1.76 12.79 -18.95
CA TYR A 673 -1.70 11.82 -17.86
C TYR A 673 -2.58 12.25 -16.68
N ILE A 674 -3.77 12.73 -17.00
CA ILE A 674 -4.84 12.96 -16.02
C ILE A 674 -5.87 11.84 -16.11
N ARG A 675 -6.73 11.72 -15.09
CA ARG A 675 -7.74 10.64 -15.00
C ARG A 675 -8.56 10.54 -16.29
N ASP A 676 -9.19 11.64 -16.70
CA ASP A 676 -10.14 11.68 -17.81
C ASP A 676 -9.49 12.06 -19.16
N SER A 677 -8.18 11.87 -19.29
CA SER A 677 -7.41 12.16 -20.51
C SER A 677 -8.04 11.54 -21.77
N PHE A 678 -8.60 10.34 -21.67
CA PHE A 678 -9.25 9.69 -22.81
C PHE A 678 -10.50 10.45 -23.28
N GLU A 679 -11.37 10.86 -22.37
CA GLU A 679 -12.55 11.64 -22.72
C GLU A 679 -12.14 13.01 -23.28
N LEU A 680 -11.12 13.63 -22.67
CA LEU A 680 -10.59 14.92 -23.12
C LEU A 680 -10.04 14.84 -24.55
N VAL A 681 -9.28 13.80 -24.90
CA VAL A 681 -8.78 13.67 -26.28
C VAL A 681 -9.90 13.38 -27.27
N ILE A 682 -10.92 12.62 -26.89
CA ILE A 682 -12.11 12.42 -27.74
C ILE A 682 -12.82 13.75 -27.99
N LYS A 683 -12.97 14.61 -26.97
CA LYS A 683 -13.52 15.97 -27.14
C LYS A 683 -12.66 16.83 -28.05
N LYS A 684 -11.33 16.74 -27.98
CA LYS A 684 -10.42 17.45 -28.91
C LYS A 684 -10.56 16.95 -30.34
N ILE A 685 -10.65 15.64 -30.53
CA ILE A 685 -10.87 15.01 -31.85
C ILE A 685 -12.19 15.49 -32.48
N VAL A 686 -13.25 15.58 -31.67
CA VAL A 686 -14.55 16.10 -32.10
C VAL A 686 -14.49 17.60 -32.39
N GLY A 687 -13.86 18.39 -31.52
CA GLY A 687 -13.77 19.84 -31.64
C GLY A 687 -12.92 20.34 -32.81
N ASP A 688 -11.91 19.58 -33.26
CA ASP A 688 -11.06 19.93 -34.42
C ASP A 688 -11.79 19.76 -35.77
N GLY A 689 -12.97 19.11 -35.79
CA GLY A 689 -13.75 18.88 -37.01
C GLY A 689 -13.07 17.90 -37.97
N LEU A 690 -13.34 16.60 -37.82
CA LEU A 690 -12.82 15.58 -38.73
C LEU A 690 -13.59 15.57 -40.06
N SER A 691 -13.00 16.13 -41.13
CA SER A 691 -13.55 16.04 -42.48
C SER A 691 -13.56 14.59 -42.98
N LEU A 692 -14.76 14.06 -43.21
CA LEU A 692 -14.92 12.68 -43.67
C LEU A 692 -14.66 12.58 -45.18
N LEU A 693 -13.57 11.89 -45.53
CA LEU A 693 -13.36 11.42 -46.90
C LEU A 693 -14.48 10.42 -47.28
N PRO A 694 -14.82 10.28 -48.58
CA PRO A 694 -15.96 9.49 -49.03
C PRO A 694 -15.68 7.97 -48.99
N ILE A 695 -15.07 7.47 -47.92
CA ILE A 695 -14.91 6.05 -47.62
C ILE A 695 -16.18 5.53 -46.91
N CYS A 696 -16.39 4.22 -46.93
CA CYS A 696 -17.61 3.54 -46.46
C CYS A 696 -18.89 3.95 -47.21
N CYS A 697 -19.93 3.10 -47.14
CA CYS A 697 -21.22 3.42 -47.74
C CYS A 697 -21.94 4.55 -46.96
N LYS A 698 -22.83 5.29 -47.62
CA LYS A 698 -23.53 6.44 -47.02
C LYS A 698 -24.28 6.09 -45.73
N GLU A 699 -24.83 4.89 -45.65
CA GLU A 699 -25.62 4.39 -44.50
C GLU A 699 -24.74 4.13 -43.27
N HIS A 700 -23.57 3.51 -43.43
CA HIS A 700 -22.73 3.06 -42.30
C HIS A 700 -21.48 3.92 -42.07
N ARG A 701 -21.20 4.92 -42.94
CA ARG A 701 -19.96 5.72 -42.89
C ARG A 701 -19.68 6.30 -41.52
N ALA A 702 -20.65 7.00 -40.96
CA ALA A 702 -20.46 7.74 -39.71
C ALA A 702 -20.25 6.79 -38.53
N GLU A 703 -20.99 5.68 -38.48
CA GLU A 703 -20.90 4.65 -37.43
C GLU A 703 -19.59 3.83 -37.51
N VAL A 704 -19.20 3.38 -38.71
CA VAL A 704 -17.99 2.59 -38.90
C VAL A 704 -16.74 3.43 -38.61
N ILE A 705 -16.72 4.70 -39.06
CA ILE A 705 -15.58 5.59 -38.80
C ILE A 705 -15.52 5.98 -37.32
N SER A 706 -16.63 6.30 -36.67
CA SER A 706 -16.63 6.62 -35.23
C SER A 706 -16.12 5.43 -34.40
N PHE A 707 -16.55 4.21 -34.75
CA PHE A 707 -16.06 2.97 -34.16
C PHE A 707 -14.55 2.78 -34.35
N LEU A 708 -14.04 2.93 -35.57
CA LEU A 708 -12.62 2.73 -35.87
C LEU A 708 -11.72 3.78 -35.23
N ILE A 709 -12.15 5.05 -35.18
CA ILE A 709 -11.44 6.12 -34.46
C ILE A 709 -11.35 5.77 -32.98
N TYR A 710 -12.47 5.37 -32.39
CA TYR A 710 -12.52 4.96 -30.99
C TYR A 710 -11.53 3.82 -30.69
N GLU A 711 -11.56 2.75 -31.49
CA GLU A 711 -10.67 1.60 -31.33
C GLU A 711 -9.19 1.99 -31.52
N TYR A 712 -8.91 2.90 -32.46
CA TYR A 712 -7.56 3.43 -32.67
C TYR A 712 -7.04 4.18 -31.43
N VAL A 713 -7.85 5.10 -30.87
CA VAL A 713 -7.49 5.87 -29.66
C VAL A 713 -7.27 4.91 -28.48
N ALA A 714 -8.16 3.95 -28.25
CA ALA A 714 -8.03 2.95 -27.18
C ALA A 714 -6.75 2.11 -27.32
N PHE A 715 -6.41 1.69 -28.55
CA PHE A 715 -5.16 0.99 -28.83
C PHE A 715 -3.93 1.86 -28.54
N ARG A 716 -3.98 3.15 -28.90
CA ARG A 716 -2.87 4.08 -28.65
C ARG A 716 -2.63 4.34 -27.18
N TYR A 717 -3.68 4.51 -26.36
CA TYR A 717 -3.56 4.63 -24.90
C TYR A 717 -2.97 3.38 -24.25
N HIS A 718 -3.27 2.19 -24.77
CA HIS A 718 -2.67 0.94 -24.30
C HIS A 718 -1.16 0.85 -24.61
N ILE A 719 -0.73 1.30 -25.79
CA ILE A 719 0.69 1.41 -26.13
C ILE A 719 1.39 2.38 -25.17
N GLU A 720 0.77 3.53 -24.93
CA GLU A 720 1.35 4.59 -24.09
C GLU A 720 1.52 4.13 -22.63
N SER A 721 0.48 3.51 -22.06
CA SER A 721 0.51 2.87 -20.73
C SER A 721 1.64 1.84 -20.60
N LYS A 722 1.95 1.07 -21.67
CA LYS A 722 3.09 0.14 -21.67
C LYS A 722 4.44 0.85 -21.70
N ARG A 723 4.57 1.96 -22.44
CA ARG A 723 5.80 2.75 -22.50
C ARG A 723 6.19 3.24 -21.11
N PHE A 724 5.26 3.87 -20.39
CA PHE A 724 5.45 4.32 -19.00
C PHE A 724 5.88 3.19 -18.07
N LYS A 725 5.22 2.04 -18.16
CA LYS A 725 5.56 0.88 -17.35
C LYS A 725 7.03 0.47 -17.53
N ASN A 726 7.48 0.41 -18.79
CA ASN A 726 8.84 -0.01 -19.12
C ASN A 726 9.87 1.00 -18.60
N GLU A 727 9.64 2.30 -18.79
CA GLU A 727 10.51 3.36 -18.29
C GLU A 727 10.60 3.36 -16.75
N ALA A 728 9.47 3.21 -16.06
CA ALA A 728 9.44 3.13 -14.60
C ALA A 728 10.18 1.89 -14.06
N GLN A 729 9.99 0.73 -14.70
CA GLN A 729 10.71 -0.50 -14.35
C GLN A 729 12.22 -0.37 -14.58
N GLN A 730 12.64 0.34 -15.63
CA GLN A 730 14.04 0.58 -15.93
C GLN A 730 14.68 1.47 -14.85
N LYS A 731 14.05 2.59 -14.49
CA LYS A 731 14.49 3.47 -13.38
C LYS A 731 14.58 2.72 -12.06
N LEU A 732 13.62 1.83 -11.77
CA LEU A 732 13.63 1.01 -10.55
C LEU A 732 14.80 0.02 -10.54
N LYS A 733 15.03 -0.69 -11.66
CA LYS A 733 16.16 -1.62 -11.80
C LYS A 733 17.49 -0.90 -11.63
N GLU A 734 17.66 0.29 -12.22
CA GLU A 734 18.86 1.12 -12.06
C GLU A 734 19.09 1.53 -10.60
N LYS A 735 18.02 1.93 -9.89
CA LYS A 735 18.08 2.29 -8.46
C LYS A 735 18.45 1.08 -7.59
N GLN A 736 17.84 -0.08 -7.83
CA GLN A 736 18.16 -1.35 -7.15
C GLN A 736 19.60 -1.79 -7.44
N GLN A 737 20.08 -1.64 -8.67
CA GLN A 737 21.45 -1.98 -9.05
C GLN A 737 22.46 -1.04 -8.41
N LYS A 738 22.16 0.27 -8.29
CA LYS A 738 22.95 1.23 -7.52
C LYS A 738 22.99 0.85 -6.03
N HIS A 739 21.86 0.50 -5.42
CA HIS A 739 21.83 0.05 -4.02
C HIS A 739 22.63 -1.25 -3.82
N ARG A 740 22.53 -2.23 -4.73
CA ARG A 740 23.32 -3.47 -4.68
C ARG A 740 24.81 -3.24 -4.86
N LYS A 741 25.20 -2.25 -5.68
CA LYS A 741 26.62 -1.84 -5.82
C LYS A 741 27.12 -1.15 -4.54
N MET A 742 26.32 -0.27 -3.95
CA MET A 742 26.67 0.37 -2.67
C MET A 742 26.76 -0.64 -1.52
N SER A 743 25.88 -1.64 -1.45
CA SER A 743 25.95 -2.68 -0.41
C SER A 743 27.17 -3.60 -0.57
N LYS A 744 27.70 -3.77 -1.78
CA LYS A 744 28.94 -4.52 -2.04
C LYS A 744 30.22 -3.72 -1.75
N LEU A 745 30.12 -2.41 -1.61
CA LEU A 745 31.23 -1.51 -1.25
C LEU A 745 31.37 -1.32 0.27
N VAL A 746 30.54 -2.02 1.07
CA VAL A 746 30.53 -1.97 2.55
C VAL A 746 30.96 -3.33 3.15
N VAL A 747 31.57 -4.20 2.36
CA VAL A 747 32.28 -5.39 2.88
C VAL A 747 33.74 -5.04 3.10
#